data_AF-A0AAD9ALE8-F1
#
_entry.id   AF-A0AAD9ALE8-F1
#
_cell.length_a   1.000
_cell.length_b   1.000
_cell.length_c   1.000
_cell.angle_alpha   90.00
_cell.angle_beta   90.00
_cell.angle_gamma   90.00
#
_symmetry.space_group_name_H-M   'P 1'
#
loop_
_entity.id
_entity.type
_entity.pdbx_description
1 polymer ?
#
loop_
_entity_poly.entity_id
_entity_poly.type
_entity_poly.pdbx_seq_one_letter_code
_entity_poly.pdbx_strand_id
1 'polypeptide(L)'
;MILHHRAVDDSVIPSPLPQSVGYGVVVALGLLFAFGMMGVTAILKKTLREDNSKAETPKRENRSRRISGGFGTVAHLSFTFLAIVNNLLNTINMILGASAAISFLFLTDYIHTLIILILCCWLTAKVIACEAIGSIGRLYDMVLAAEEQHFVEGNYRGSLLTLTSQQGIFFAIILLVSNFGAVIMDTGYFLKAFAASPKAVVPGYVLGGVSYFSIPWCLGTVVGMASLGLEALPVFPTYPRPMTTSEVTNGLALPYVAVAVAGKGGAVAVLLMTFMAVTSTLSAQILAVSSILTFDIYRVYFNKKAGNKEVIRWGHLGVVLFGVVSAGFTAMFHYIGVDMGWTLYMLAFLGMATGLGVWLGSAYAFSGEVSISSTGGTLACMYGTVASLFSPMVYSICISLIKPDNYDWDDFKEETLAIDSEDSPIQNITTQQRKSPESTSIPISDGRVHKRWARYALCRLKTPPAMPTNTTRMTPFWINTEDWHTAGEPFRIVDKLPSGYLPEDRTVAEKRFSIIKDPAHPLDTLRQSLCHEPRGHADMYGGFITPPNDSGAHFGVLFWHKDGFSTACGHGTIALGFWAIANGIVKATEEDGSVQVVIDVPSGQVTASVAIQQGKPVHADFVNVLSYQFAKTLPVDIPSQGKPITVDLAFSGAVYATLDAAQLHLGVEPNQCNDFIKLGREIKSAIGQRANHGVYELYGVIFYNENGDVEDDADGVKQRNVTVFADGQIDRSPCGSGTGARLAVLLAQGRLGAGRSKLVHRSIISTQFEGSILSEEVSPVKDFPACIPRIRGSANLVGRMSFHIDPADPIFPGFLLR
;
A
#
# COMPACT_ATOMS: atom_id res chain seq x y z
N MET A 1 -5.19 52.71 37.91
CA MET A 1 -4.81 53.73 36.91
C MET A 1 -6.09 54.16 36.20
N ILE A 2 -6.27 55.44 35.88
CA ILE A 2 -7.58 55.97 35.47
C ILE A 2 -7.95 55.49 34.06
N LEU A 3 -9.09 54.80 33.93
CA LEU A 3 -9.69 54.41 32.66
C LEU A 3 -10.23 55.67 31.96
N HIS A 4 -9.50 56.20 30.99
CA HIS A 4 -10.02 57.25 30.11
C HIS A 4 -11.08 56.67 29.16
N HIS A 5 -12.12 57.46 28.89
CA HIS A 5 -13.11 57.17 27.86
C HIS A 5 -12.42 56.83 26.54
N ARG A 6 -12.62 55.61 26.02
CA ARG A 6 -12.11 55.20 24.71
C ARG A 6 -12.86 55.95 23.61
N ALA A 7 -12.13 56.65 22.75
CA ALA A 7 -12.69 57.25 21.56
C ALA A 7 -12.93 56.18 20.48
N VAL A 8 -14.06 56.27 19.78
CA VAL A 8 -14.31 55.50 18.56
C VAL A 8 -13.76 56.32 17.40
N ASP A 9 -12.51 56.05 17.04
CA ASP A 9 -11.86 56.60 15.86
C ASP A 9 -11.64 55.44 14.88
N ASP A 10 -12.34 55.46 13.74
CA ASP A 10 -12.27 54.43 12.69
C ASP A 10 -10.97 54.51 11.87
N SER A 11 -9.90 55.04 12.47
CA SER A 11 -8.60 55.17 11.83
C SER A 11 -7.98 53.78 11.57
N VAL A 12 -7.77 53.52 10.28
CA VAL A 12 -7.14 52.29 9.78
C VAL A 12 -5.69 52.26 10.23
N ILE A 13 -5.29 51.20 10.94
CA ILE A 13 -3.90 51.00 11.37
C ILE A 13 -3.00 50.95 10.13
N PRO A 14 -2.01 51.87 9.99
CA PRO A 14 -1.09 51.83 8.86
C PRO A 14 -0.23 50.57 8.92
N SER A 15 -0.05 49.92 7.76
CA SER A 15 0.73 48.67 7.69
C SER A 15 2.15 48.84 8.27
N PRO A 16 2.61 47.95 9.16
CA PRO A 16 3.95 48.03 9.77
C PRO A 16 5.08 47.84 8.75
N LEU A 17 4.77 47.26 7.59
CA LEU A 17 5.68 47.03 6.47
C LEU A 17 5.12 47.70 5.19
N PRO A 18 5.96 48.36 4.38
CA PRO A 18 5.53 48.90 3.10
C PRO A 18 5.24 47.77 2.10
N GLN A 19 4.35 48.02 1.14
CA GLN A 19 3.93 47.04 0.13
C GLN A 19 5.11 46.47 -0.69
N SER A 20 6.19 47.24 -0.85
CA SER A 20 7.45 46.80 -1.48
C SER A 20 8.15 45.65 -0.74
N VAL A 21 8.03 45.56 0.59
CA VAL A 21 8.52 44.40 1.36
C VAL A 21 7.66 43.17 1.09
N GLY A 22 6.34 43.35 0.95
CA GLY A 22 5.42 42.31 0.49
C GLY A 22 5.83 41.76 -0.88
N TYR A 23 6.03 42.63 -1.88
CA TYR A 23 6.51 42.22 -3.20
C TYR A 23 7.92 41.60 -3.16
N GLY A 24 8.81 42.09 -2.29
CA GLY A 24 10.15 41.50 -2.10
C GLY A 24 10.09 40.05 -1.58
N VAL A 25 9.25 39.77 -0.59
CA VAL A 25 9.03 38.40 -0.10
C VAL A 25 8.31 37.56 -1.14
N VAL A 26 7.18 38.02 -1.69
CA VAL A 26 6.38 37.24 -2.66
C VAL A 26 7.16 36.92 -3.94
N VAL A 27 7.80 37.91 -4.55
CA VAL A 27 8.44 37.77 -5.88
C VAL A 27 9.90 37.35 -5.75
N ALA A 28 10.72 38.05 -4.96
CA ALA A 28 12.15 37.79 -4.96
C ALA A 28 12.51 36.53 -4.15
N LEU A 29 11.92 36.32 -2.96
CA LEU A 29 12.12 35.06 -2.23
C LEU A 29 11.44 33.89 -2.95
N GLY A 30 10.25 34.09 -3.53
CA GLY A 30 9.57 33.08 -4.36
C GLY A 30 10.40 32.62 -5.57
N LEU A 31 10.97 33.57 -6.33
CA LEU A 31 11.89 33.25 -7.43
C LEU A 31 13.18 32.58 -6.92
N LEU A 32 13.80 33.10 -5.84
CA LEU A 32 15.01 32.50 -5.26
C LEU A 32 14.76 31.05 -4.84
N PHE A 33 13.61 30.77 -4.24
CA PHE A 33 13.22 29.42 -3.84
C PHE A 33 12.97 28.53 -5.08
N ALA A 34 12.31 29.04 -6.12
CA ALA A 34 12.12 28.32 -7.38
C ALA A 34 13.44 28.02 -8.12
N PHE A 35 14.40 28.96 -8.13
CA PHE A 35 15.73 28.74 -8.72
C PHE A 35 16.57 27.78 -7.90
N GLY A 36 16.59 27.94 -6.56
CA GLY A 36 17.16 26.96 -5.65
C GLY A 36 16.58 25.57 -5.91
N MET A 37 15.29 25.51 -6.22
CA MET A 37 14.61 24.26 -6.51
C MET A 37 14.98 23.58 -7.83
N MET A 38 15.06 24.33 -8.92
CA MET A 38 15.63 23.78 -10.15
C MET A 38 17.08 23.29 -9.91
N GLY A 39 17.82 23.97 -9.03
CA GLY A 39 19.13 23.57 -8.54
C GLY A 39 19.13 22.20 -7.84
N VAL A 40 18.33 21.98 -6.79
CA VAL A 40 18.35 20.68 -6.10
C VAL A 40 17.77 19.56 -6.95
N THR A 41 16.77 19.84 -7.81
CA THR A 41 16.29 18.87 -8.81
C THR A 41 17.42 18.39 -9.73
N ALA A 42 18.28 19.31 -10.19
CA ALA A 42 19.46 18.96 -10.99
C ALA A 42 20.52 18.17 -10.18
N ILE A 43 20.64 18.41 -8.87
CA ILE A 43 21.53 17.65 -7.98
C ILE A 43 21.00 16.23 -7.76
N LEU A 44 19.71 16.06 -7.45
CA LEU A 44 19.06 14.76 -7.27
C LEU A 44 19.18 13.90 -8.54
N LYS A 45 18.89 14.49 -9.71
CA LYS A 45 19.09 13.84 -11.01
C LYS A 45 20.54 13.39 -11.27
N LYS A 46 21.53 14.11 -10.72
CA LYS A 46 22.95 13.77 -10.84
C LYS A 46 23.43 12.74 -9.82
N THR A 47 22.85 12.72 -8.62
CA THR A 47 23.32 11.92 -7.46
C THR A 47 22.51 10.65 -7.23
N LEU A 48 21.19 10.73 -7.31
CA LEU A 48 20.25 9.62 -7.12
C LEU A 48 19.72 9.04 -8.44
N ARG A 49 20.03 9.67 -9.58
CA ARG A 49 19.53 9.33 -10.94
C ARG A 49 18.01 9.48 -11.13
N GLU A 50 17.33 10.20 -10.25
CA GLU A 50 15.91 10.56 -10.41
C GLU A 50 15.67 11.35 -11.72
N ASP A 51 14.76 10.88 -12.58
CA ASP A 51 14.52 11.49 -13.90
C ASP A 51 13.11 12.04 -14.09
N ASN A 52 12.91 13.27 -13.63
CA ASN A 52 11.68 14.05 -13.75
C ASN A 52 11.26 14.36 -15.21
N SER A 53 11.93 13.82 -16.23
CA SER A 53 11.47 13.86 -17.63
C SER A 53 10.51 12.72 -18.00
N LYS A 54 10.36 11.73 -17.11
CA LYS A 54 9.33 10.69 -17.16
C LYS A 54 8.17 11.10 -16.26
N ALA A 55 6.95 10.75 -16.68
CA ALA A 55 5.78 10.92 -15.82
C ALA A 55 5.63 9.65 -15.00
N GLU A 56 5.82 9.73 -13.67
CA GLU A 56 5.47 8.63 -12.75
C GLU A 56 3.99 8.26 -12.94
N THR A 57 3.75 7.22 -13.73
CA THR A 57 2.44 6.82 -14.21
C THR A 57 2.24 5.33 -14.03
N PRO A 58 1.81 4.92 -12.82
CA PRO A 58 1.02 3.71 -12.78
C PRO A 58 -0.27 3.89 -11.95
N LYS A 59 -0.22 4.06 -10.61
CA LYS A 59 -1.40 4.00 -9.71
C LYS A 59 -2.60 4.92 -10.03
N ARG A 60 -2.44 5.98 -10.83
CA ARG A 60 -3.49 6.98 -11.10
C ARG A 60 -4.55 6.52 -12.10
N GLU A 61 -4.18 5.79 -13.16
CA GLU A 61 -5.10 5.43 -14.25
C GLU A 61 -6.29 4.58 -13.74
N ASN A 62 -6.04 3.72 -12.74
CA ASN A 62 -7.05 2.85 -12.16
C ASN A 62 -8.07 3.58 -11.27
N ARG A 63 -7.72 4.69 -10.59
CA ARG A 63 -8.70 5.40 -9.73
C ARG A 63 -9.81 6.02 -10.58
N SER A 64 -9.44 6.66 -11.68
CA SER A 64 -10.39 7.26 -12.61
C SER A 64 -11.18 6.19 -13.38
N ARG A 65 -10.53 5.09 -13.81
CA ARG A 65 -11.24 3.93 -14.37
C ARG A 65 -12.25 3.30 -13.40
N ARG A 66 -11.90 3.10 -12.13
CA ARG A 66 -12.85 2.59 -11.11
C ARG A 66 -14.09 3.46 -10.97
N ILE A 67 -13.93 4.78 -10.88
CA ILE A 67 -15.09 5.66 -10.69
C ILE A 67 -15.92 5.74 -11.99
N SER A 68 -15.27 5.83 -13.16
CA SER A 68 -15.98 5.85 -14.45
C SER A 68 -16.60 4.51 -14.85
N GLY A 69 -16.08 3.39 -14.35
CA GLY A 69 -16.55 2.03 -14.63
C GLY A 69 -17.61 1.55 -13.65
N GLY A 70 -17.38 1.71 -12.34
CA GLY A 70 -18.27 1.22 -11.29
C GLY A 70 -19.43 2.14 -10.90
N PHE A 71 -19.35 3.44 -11.18
CA PHE A 71 -20.42 4.42 -10.90
C PHE A 71 -20.87 5.20 -12.15
N GLY A 72 -20.35 4.83 -13.32
CA GLY A 72 -20.66 5.44 -14.60
C GLY A 72 -20.06 6.83 -14.82
N THR A 73 -20.14 7.29 -16.08
CA THR A 73 -19.52 8.55 -16.54
C THR A 73 -20.02 9.79 -15.80
N VAL A 74 -21.29 9.82 -15.38
CA VAL A 74 -21.88 10.98 -14.69
C VAL A 74 -21.29 11.13 -13.29
N ALA A 75 -21.21 10.06 -12.50
CA ALA A 75 -20.61 10.11 -11.17
C ALA A 75 -19.13 10.46 -11.23
N HIS A 76 -18.39 9.95 -12.22
CA HIS A 76 -16.99 10.33 -12.42
C HIS A 76 -16.84 11.83 -12.73
N LEU A 77 -17.55 12.36 -13.71
CA LEU A 77 -17.48 13.79 -14.04
C LEU A 77 -17.90 14.68 -12.87
N SER A 78 -18.92 14.27 -12.09
CA SER A 78 -19.32 14.98 -10.87
C SER A 78 -18.22 14.96 -9.80
N PHE A 79 -17.61 13.80 -9.51
CA PHE A 79 -16.50 13.67 -8.57
C PHE A 79 -15.28 14.49 -9.02
N THR A 80 -14.90 14.40 -10.29
CA THR A 80 -13.79 15.17 -10.89
C THR A 80 -14.04 16.68 -10.78
N PHE A 81 -15.26 17.14 -11.06
CA PHE A 81 -15.64 18.55 -10.89
C PHE A 81 -15.53 18.99 -9.43
N LEU A 82 -16.11 18.25 -8.49
CA LEU A 82 -16.05 18.56 -7.06
C LEU A 82 -14.60 18.56 -6.54
N ALA A 83 -13.75 17.62 -6.96
CA ALA A 83 -12.33 17.60 -6.61
C ALA A 83 -11.56 18.82 -7.16
N ILE A 84 -11.84 19.26 -8.39
CA ILE A 84 -11.25 20.49 -8.95
C ILE A 84 -11.72 21.72 -8.17
N VAL A 85 -13.01 21.84 -7.86
CA VAL A 85 -13.56 22.97 -7.09
C VAL A 85 -13.03 22.96 -5.65
N ASN A 86 -12.87 21.79 -5.03
CA ASN A 86 -12.26 21.63 -3.70
C ASN A 86 -10.81 22.13 -3.69
N ASN A 87 -9.99 21.65 -4.63
CA ASN A 87 -8.61 22.08 -4.74
C ASN A 87 -8.52 23.57 -5.10
N LEU A 88 -9.44 24.10 -5.91
CA LEU A 88 -9.54 25.52 -6.25
C LEU A 88 -9.88 26.39 -5.03
N LEU A 89 -10.91 26.04 -4.25
CA LEU A 89 -11.28 26.80 -3.04
C LEU A 89 -10.21 26.70 -1.95
N ASN A 90 -9.63 25.52 -1.72
CA ASN A 90 -8.45 25.38 -0.84
C ASN A 90 -7.30 26.27 -1.30
N THR A 91 -7.05 26.34 -2.61
CA THR A 91 -6.02 27.21 -3.21
C THR A 91 -6.35 28.69 -3.01
N ILE A 92 -7.58 29.14 -3.30
CA ILE A 92 -8.01 30.53 -3.14
C ILE A 92 -7.93 30.97 -1.68
N ASN A 93 -8.41 30.14 -0.74
CA ASN A 93 -8.40 30.46 0.69
C ASN A 93 -6.98 30.63 1.22
N MET A 94 -6.00 29.91 0.66
CA MET A 94 -4.59 30.09 0.97
C MET A 94 -3.98 31.28 0.20
N ILE A 95 -4.35 31.53 -1.06
CA ILE A 95 -3.82 32.67 -1.85
C ILE A 95 -4.31 34.02 -1.32
N LEU A 96 -5.52 34.09 -0.77
CA LEU A 96 -6.00 35.24 0.02
C LEU A 96 -5.07 35.55 1.21
N GLY A 97 -4.22 34.59 1.62
CA GLY A 97 -3.14 34.75 2.60
C GLY A 97 -1.73 35.07 2.03
N ALA A 98 -1.26 34.41 0.94
CA ALA A 98 0.05 34.66 0.30
C ALA A 98 0.27 33.88 -1.04
N SER A 99 1.43 34.02 -1.71
CA SER A 99 1.85 33.27 -2.94
C SER A 99 3.36 33.48 -3.20
N ALA A 100 4.14 32.75 -4.02
CA ALA A 100 4.15 31.40 -4.65
C ALA A 100 5.63 31.12 -5.10
N ALA A 101 6.12 30.00 -5.69
CA ALA A 101 5.57 28.75 -6.22
C ALA A 101 6.54 27.54 -5.98
N ILE A 102 6.51 26.45 -6.78
CA ILE A 102 6.84 25.07 -6.32
C ILE A 102 7.68 24.19 -7.27
N SER A 103 8.57 23.31 -6.72
CA SER A 103 8.71 21.86 -7.06
C SER A 103 9.87 21.12 -6.32
N PHE A 104 9.65 20.57 -5.10
CA PHE A 104 10.60 19.70 -4.34
C PHE A 104 9.92 18.58 -3.52
N LEU A 105 8.60 18.40 -3.69
CA LEU A 105 7.63 18.64 -2.62
C LEU A 105 8.01 18.15 -1.21
N PHE A 106 8.52 16.93 -1.02
CA PHE A 106 8.90 16.43 0.30
C PHE A 106 9.93 17.30 1.01
N LEU A 107 11.08 17.58 0.38
CA LEU A 107 12.14 18.34 1.05
C LEU A 107 11.78 19.84 1.13
N THR A 108 10.91 20.36 0.25
CA THR A 108 10.31 21.71 0.41
C THR A 108 9.32 21.76 1.56
N ASP A 109 8.42 20.79 1.70
CA ASP A 109 7.45 20.75 2.80
C ASP A 109 8.19 20.62 4.14
N TYR A 110 9.27 19.83 4.21
CA TYR A 110 10.17 19.80 5.37
C TYR A 110 10.82 21.17 5.64
N ILE A 111 11.37 21.86 4.63
CA ILE A 111 12.02 23.16 4.81
C ILE A 111 11.00 24.24 5.21
N HIS A 112 9.84 24.32 4.57
CA HIS A 112 8.74 25.22 4.95
C HIS A 112 8.32 24.96 6.40
N THR A 113 8.03 23.70 6.75
CA THR A 113 7.57 23.32 8.09
C THR A 113 8.64 23.61 9.15
N LEU A 114 9.92 23.39 8.85
CA LEU A 114 11.03 23.72 9.74
C LEU A 114 11.13 25.23 9.99
N ILE A 115 11.03 26.05 8.94
CA ILE A 115 11.05 27.52 9.07
C ILE A 115 9.85 28.00 9.88
N ILE A 116 8.64 27.49 9.58
CA ILE A 116 7.41 27.79 10.33
C ILE A 116 7.59 27.42 11.80
N LEU A 117 8.08 26.21 12.11
CA LEU A 117 8.25 25.74 13.48
C LEU A 117 9.27 26.58 14.27
N ILE A 118 10.38 26.97 13.65
CA ILE A 118 11.37 27.88 14.25
C ILE A 118 10.72 29.24 14.57
N LEU A 119 9.95 29.80 13.63
CA LEU A 119 9.26 31.08 13.82
C LEU A 119 8.14 30.99 14.86
N CYS A 120 7.38 29.89 14.92
CA CYS A 120 6.38 29.61 15.95
C CYS A 120 7.03 29.57 17.33
N CYS A 121 8.06 28.74 17.52
CA CYS A 121 8.77 28.62 18.80
C CYS A 121 9.40 29.95 19.25
N TRP A 122 10.03 30.67 18.31
CA TRP A 122 10.60 31.99 18.57
C TRP A 122 9.52 33.01 18.97
N LEU A 123 8.40 33.07 18.24
CA LEU A 123 7.33 34.03 18.50
C LEU A 123 6.63 33.73 19.83
N THR A 124 6.31 32.46 20.11
CA THR A 124 5.73 32.05 21.41
C THR A 124 6.66 32.41 22.57
N ALA A 125 7.96 32.13 22.46
CA ALA A 125 8.94 32.53 23.46
C ALA A 125 9.04 34.06 23.60
N LYS A 126 8.96 34.81 22.50
CA LYS A 126 8.97 36.27 22.50
C LYS A 126 7.72 36.89 23.12
N VAL A 127 6.55 36.31 22.92
CA VAL A 127 5.30 36.74 23.58
C VAL A 127 5.43 36.58 25.09
N ILE A 128 5.83 35.40 25.56
CA ILE A 128 5.97 35.11 27.00
C ILE A 128 7.05 35.99 27.66
N ALA A 129 8.17 36.23 26.97
CA ALA A 129 9.30 37.01 27.48
C ALA A 129 9.21 38.53 27.22
N CYS A 130 8.14 39.03 26.59
CA CYS A 130 7.92 40.47 26.37
C CYS A 130 7.68 41.17 27.72
N GLU A 131 8.29 42.34 27.96
CA GLU A 131 8.20 43.08 29.23
C GLU A 131 6.75 43.37 29.69
N ALA A 132 5.82 43.55 28.75
CA ALA A 132 4.41 43.75 29.06
C ALA A 132 3.74 42.51 29.69
N ILE A 133 4.21 41.30 29.35
CA ILE A 133 3.67 40.00 29.80
C ILE A 133 4.60 39.36 30.85
N GLY A 134 5.88 39.17 30.53
CA GLY A 134 6.96 38.73 31.41
C GLY A 134 6.91 37.27 31.88
N SER A 135 5.73 36.65 31.95
CA SER A 135 5.55 35.24 32.34
C SER A 135 4.19 34.69 31.92
N ILE A 136 4.06 33.36 31.91
CA ILE A 136 2.78 32.67 31.67
C ILE A 136 1.74 33.00 32.76
N GLY A 137 2.16 33.11 34.03
CA GLY A 137 1.26 33.47 35.13
C GLY A 137 0.65 34.86 34.95
N ARG A 138 1.49 35.86 34.64
CA ARG A 138 1.01 37.21 34.35
C ARG A 138 0.21 37.31 33.06
N LEU A 139 0.47 36.46 32.05
CA LEU A 139 -0.40 36.35 30.87
C LEU A 139 -1.82 35.91 31.26
N TYR A 140 -1.93 34.92 32.14
CA TYR A 140 -3.21 34.46 32.69
C TYR A 140 -3.91 35.57 33.50
N ASP A 141 -3.19 36.27 34.37
CA ASP A 141 -3.75 37.40 35.15
C ASP A 141 -4.27 38.53 34.23
N MET A 142 -3.57 38.80 33.12
CA MET A 142 -3.98 39.79 32.11
C MET A 142 -5.23 39.35 31.34
N VAL A 143 -5.41 38.05 31.07
CA VAL A 143 -6.65 37.52 30.48
C VAL A 143 -7.82 37.63 31.46
N LEU A 144 -7.62 37.30 32.75
CA LEU A 144 -8.65 37.51 33.78
C LEU A 144 -9.07 38.98 33.89
N ALA A 145 -8.10 39.91 33.85
CA ALA A 145 -8.39 41.34 33.86
C ALA A 145 -9.15 41.84 32.60
N ALA A 146 -9.09 41.08 31.49
CA ALA A 146 -9.82 41.38 30.27
C ALA A 146 -11.27 40.82 30.26
N GLU A 147 -11.62 39.88 31.14
CA GLU A 147 -12.96 39.24 31.13
C GLU A 147 -14.12 40.23 31.27
N GLU A 148 -13.96 41.31 32.04
CA GLU A 148 -14.98 42.36 32.19
C GLU A 148 -15.30 43.10 30.87
N GLN A 149 -14.37 43.10 29.91
CA GLN A 149 -14.50 43.82 28.63
C GLN A 149 -14.82 42.88 27.45
N HIS A 150 -14.63 41.56 27.63
CA HIS A 150 -14.83 40.54 26.60
C HIS A 150 -15.72 39.39 27.11
N PHE A 151 -16.89 39.72 27.64
CA PHE A 151 -17.88 38.74 28.11
C PHE A 151 -18.33 37.80 26.96
N VAL A 152 -18.23 36.48 27.17
CA VAL A 152 -18.63 35.47 26.18
C VAL A 152 -19.94 34.80 26.58
N GLU A 153 -21.00 34.99 25.80
CA GLU A 153 -22.30 34.36 26.06
C GLU A 153 -22.23 32.82 25.97
N GLY A 154 -22.88 32.13 26.92
CA GLY A 154 -22.87 30.66 27.05
C GLY A 154 -21.65 30.09 27.77
N ASN A 155 -20.62 30.89 28.06
CA ASN A 155 -19.51 30.50 28.94
C ASN A 155 -19.92 30.57 30.42
N TYR A 156 -19.27 29.78 31.28
CA TYR A 156 -19.57 29.79 32.72
C TYR A 156 -19.23 31.16 33.32
N ARG A 157 -20.27 31.88 33.76
CA ARG A 157 -20.20 33.29 34.20
C ARG A 157 -19.63 34.25 33.14
N GLY A 158 -19.66 33.88 31.86
CA GLY A 158 -19.07 34.65 30.77
C GLY A 158 -17.55 34.57 30.62
N SER A 159 -16.88 33.74 31.44
CA SER A 159 -15.42 33.62 31.51
C SER A 159 -14.78 33.22 30.18
N LEU A 160 -13.70 33.90 29.80
CA LEU A 160 -12.89 33.61 28.61
C LEU A 160 -12.19 32.24 28.70
N LEU A 161 -12.01 31.72 29.91
CA LEU A 161 -11.29 30.49 30.21
C LEU A 161 -12.16 29.23 30.17
N THR A 162 -13.45 29.36 29.86
CA THR A 162 -14.37 28.23 29.72
C THR A 162 -14.77 28.03 28.25
N LEU A 163 -15.04 26.78 27.87
CA LEU A 163 -15.25 26.37 26.48
C LEU A 163 -16.66 25.82 26.26
N THR A 164 -17.68 26.57 26.72
CA THR A 164 -19.09 26.12 26.68
C THR A 164 -20.00 27.00 25.82
N SER A 165 -19.46 28.03 25.16
CA SER A 165 -20.23 28.92 24.27
C SER A 165 -20.81 28.16 23.07
N GLN A 166 -22.08 28.46 22.74
CA GLN A 166 -22.76 27.80 21.62
C GLN A 166 -22.09 28.11 20.27
N GLN A 167 -21.60 29.33 20.08
CA GLN A 167 -20.83 29.72 18.89
C GLN A 167 -19.57 28.86 18.73
N GLY A 168 -18.84 28.59 19.84
CA GLY A 168 -17.67 27.70 19.81
C GLY A 168 -18.02 26.26 19.41
N ILE A 169 -19.16 25.75 19.89
CA ILE A 169 -19.66 24.41 19.52
C ILE A 169 -20.06 24.37 18.03
N PHE A 170 -20.80 25.37 17.53
CA PHE A 170 -21.17 25.45 16.11
C PHE A 170 -19.93 25.55 15.21
N PHE A 171 -18.96 26.38 15.59
CA PHE A 171 -17.67 26.52 14.91
C PHE A 171 -16.88 25.20 14.90
N ALA A 172 -16.86 24.45 16.00
CA ALA A 172 -16.24 23.14 16.08
C ALA A 172 -16.93 22.11 15.17
N ILE A 173 -18.27 22.09 15.10
CA ILE A 173 -19.02 21.22 14.17
C ILE A 173 -18.70 21.57 12.72
N ILE A 174 -18.71 22.86 12.36
CA ILE A 174 -18.34 23.33 11.03
C ILE A 174 -16.91 22.87 10.70
N LEU A 175 -15.92 23.19 11.52
CA LEU A 175 -14.53 22.80 11.27
C LEU A 175 -14.35 21.29 11.13
N LEU A 176 -14.96 20.49 12.01
CA LEU A 176 -14.81 19.03 12.00
C LEU A 176 -15.36 18.43 10.71
N VAL A 177 -16.58 18.81 10.31
CA VAL A 177 -17.23 18.26 9.11
C VAL A 177 -16.62 18.83 7.82
N SER A 178 -16.31 20.13 7.80
CA SER A 178 -15.70 20.81 6.63
C SER A 178 -14.33 20.25 6.33
N ASN A 179 -13.45 20.17 7.33
CA ASN A 179 -12.09 19.70 7.12
C ASN A 179 -12.05 18.20 6.83
N PHE A 180 -12.97 17.40 7.39
CA PHE A 180 -13.14 16.00 7.02
C PHE A 180 -13.53 15.84 5.54
N GLY A 181 -14.52 16.60 5.08
CA GLY A 181 -14.90 16.64 3.67
C GLY A 181 -13.77 17.11 2.76
N ALA A 182 -13.09 18.21 3.13
CA ALA A 182 -11.98 18.77 2.39
C ALA A 182 -10.82 17.78 2.26
N VAL A 183 -10.41 17.08 3.33
CA VAL A 183 -9.34 16.07 3.29
C VAL A 183 -9.73 14.85 2.45
N ILE A 184 -11.00 14.43 2.46
CA ILE A 184 -11.49 13.28 1.67
C ILE A 184 -11.70 13.64 0.18
N MET A 185 -11.89 14.92 -0.17
CA MET A 185 -11.95 15.39 -1.56
C MET A 185 -10.61 15.90 -2.10
N ASP A 186 -9.68 16.30 -1.23
CA ASP A 186 -8.35 16.79 -1.59
C ASP A 186 -7.51 15.67 -2.19
N THR A 187 -7.28 15.81 -3.48
CA THR A 187 -6.55 14.80 -4.26
C THR A 187 -5.08 14.74 -3.87
N GLY A 188 -4.48 15.83 -3.39
CA GLY A 188 -3.10 15.89 -2.90
C GLY A 188 -2.83 14.96 -1.72
N TYR A 189 -3.78 14.78 -0.79
CA TYR A 189 -3.66 13.77 0.26
C TYR A 189 -3.64 12.34 -0.32
N PHE A 190 -4.51 12.01 -1.27
CA PHE A 190 -4.45 10.69 -1.93
C PHE A 190 -3.14 10.49 -2.69
N LEU A 191 -2.61 11.52 -3.34
CA LEU A 191 -1.31 11.43 -4.02
C LEU A 191 -0.19 11.07 -3.03
N LYS A 192 -0.12 11.74 -1.89
CA LYS A 192 0.84 11.43 -0.81
C LYS A 192 0.60 10.02 -0.23
N ALA A 193 -0.66 9.60 -0.05
CA ALA A 193 -1.00 8.26 0.42
C ALA A 193 -0.64 7.13 -0.58
N PHE A 194 -0.81 7.36 -1.89
CA PHE A 194 -0.46 6.38 -2.93
C PHE A 194 1.05 6.30 -3.18
N ALA A 195 1.80 7.38 -2.95
CA ALA A 195 3.26 7.40 -3.00
C ALA A 195 3.90 6.72 -1.77
N ALA A 196 3.28 6.81 -0.60
CA ALA A 196 3.74 6.16 0.62
C ALA A 196 3.48 4.63 0.61
N SER A 197 4.28 3.89 1.39
CA SER A 197 4.07 2.45 1.56
C SER A 197 2.85 2.19 2.47
N PRO A 198 1.98 1.19 2.18
CA PRO A 198 0.75 0.97 2.96
C PRO A 198 0.97 0.82 4.47
N LYS A 199 2.11 0.22 4.86
CA LYS A 199 2.52 0.05 6.27
C LYS A 199 2.90 1.38 6.95
N ALA A 200 3.37 2.38 6.20
CA ALA A 200 3.72 3.70 6.71
C ALA A 200 2.55 4.70 6.64
N VAL A 201 1.59 4.52 5.72
CA VAL A 201 0.43 5.41 5.53
C VAL A 201 -0.34 5.60 6.84
N VAL A 202 -0.83 4.53 7.47
CA VAL A 202 -1.70 4.65 8.65
C VAL A 202 -0.95 5.24 9.86
N PRO A 203 0.24 4.74 10.27
CA PRO A 203 1.00 5.36 11.36
C PRO A 203 1.41 6.81 11.06
N GLY A 204 1.75 7.13 9.81
CA GLY A 204 2.11 8.48 9.39
C GLY A 204 0.95 9.47 9.50
N TYR A 205 -0.25 9.09 9.06
CA TYR A 205 -1.45 9.93 9.21
C TYR A 205 -1.86 10.09 10.67
N VAL A 206 -1.78 9.04 11.49
CA VAL A 206 -2.07 9.12 12.93
C VAL A 206 -1.07 10.05 13.63
N LEU A 207 0.23 9.88 13.38
CA LEU A 207 1.27 10.74 13.97
C LEU A 207 1.13 12.20 13.50
N GLY A 208 0.83 12.43 12.23
CA GLY A 208 0.58 13.77 11.68
C GLY A 208 -0.66 14.43 12.31
N GLY A 209 -1.75 13.67 12.47
CA GLY A 209 -2.98 14.13 13.12
C GLY A 209 -2.79 14.51 14.58
N VAL A 210 -2.01 13.73 15.35
CA VAL A 210 -1.64 14.08 16.74
C VAL A 210 -0.69 15.28 16.76
N SER A 211 0.25 15.36 15.83
CA SER A 211 1.21 16.46 15.75
C SER A 211 0.55 17.81 15.41
N TYR A 212 -0.59 17.80 14.69
CA TYR A 212 -1.34 19.00 14.29
C TYR A 212 -1.64 19.93 15.47
N PHE A 213 -2.01 19.38 16.63
CA PHE A 213 -2.33 20.15 17.85
C PHE A 213 -1.19 21.05 18.33
N SER A 214 0.06 20.76 17.97
CA SER A 214 1.24 21.50 18.41
C SER A 214 1.20 22.98 18.04
N ILE A 215 0.67 23.35 16.87
CA ILE A 215 0.64 24.75 16.41
C ILE A 215 -0.57 25.51 17.00
N PRO A 216 -1.83 25.01 16.92
CA PRO A 216 -2.98 25.71 17.51
C PRO A 216 -2.91 25.86 19.03
N TRP A 217 -2.47 24.84 19.78
CA TRP A 217 -2.32 24.98 21.23
C TRP A 217 -1.12 25.84 21.62
N CYS A 218 0.04 25.70 20.98
CA CYS A 218 1.22 26.47 21.36
C CYS A 218 1.15 27.92 20.89
N LEU A 219 1.00 28.15 19.57
CA LEU A 219 0.99 29.50 19.00
C LEU A 219 -0.39 30.15 19.15
N GLY A 220 -1.45 29.46 18.71
CA GLY A 220 -2.80 30.04 18.66
C GLY A 220 -3.34 30.47 20.03
N THR A 221 -3.18 29.61 21.05
CA THR A 221 -3.66 29.91 22.40
C THR A 221 -2.83 31.01 23.06
N VAL A 222 -1.50 30.97 22.97
CA VAL A 222 -0.62 32.01 23.55
C VAL A 222 -0.83 33.36 22.86
N VAL A 223 -0.93 33.41 21.54
CA VAL A 223 -1.18 34.64 20.78
C VAL A 223 -2.60 35.17 21.02
N GLY A 224 -3.62 34.31 21.10
CA GLY A 224 -4.99 34.73 21.41
C GLY A 224 -5.10 35.38 22.80
N MET A 225 -4.54 34.73 23.82
CA MET A 225 -4.45 35.28 25.17
C MET A 225 -3.63 36.58 25.22
N ALA A 226 -2.52 36.65 24.48
CA ALA A 226 -1.70 37.85 24.40
C ALA A 226 -2.41 39.00 23.67
N SER A 227 -3.25 38.72 22.67
CA SER A 227 -4.06 39.75 22.01
C SER A 227 -5.01 40.40 23.03
N LEU A 228 -5.76 39.58 23.77
CA LEU A 228 -6.69 40.05 24.81
C LEU A 228 -5.98 40.82 25.93
N GLY A 229 -4.85 40.30 26.43
CA GLY A 229 -4.09 40.93 27.51
C GLY A 229 -3.34 42.21 27.10
N LEU A 230 -2.90 42.32 25.84
CA LEU A 230 -2.14 43.48 25.35
C LEU A 230 -3.04 44.58 24.80
N GLU A 231 -4.25 44.30 24.31
CA GLU A 231 -5.13 45.28 23.64
C GLU A 231 -5.37 46.55 24.47
N ALA A 232 -5.46 46.41 25.80
CA ALA A 232 -5.62 47.52 26.73
C ALA A 232 -4.33 48.32 27.04
N LEU A 233 -3.21 48.04 26.37
CA LEU A 233 -1.90 48.67 26.64
C LEU A 233 -1.37 49.47 25.44
N PRO A 234 -0.65 50.60 25.65
CA PRO A 234 -0.07 51.43 24.58
C PRO A 234 0.93 50.75 23.63
N VAL A 235 1.35 49.52 23.93
CA VAL A 235 2.22 48.72 23.06
C VAL A 235 1.45 48.03 21.92
N PHE A 236 0.13 47.89 22.05
CA PHE A 236 -0.70 47.21 21.08
C PHE A 236 -1.20 48.17 19.98
N PRO A 237 -1.19 47.77 18.69
CA PRO A 237 -1.42 48.71 17.59
C PRO A 237 -2.74 49.49 17.63
N THR A 238 -3.83 48.89 18.12
CA THR A 238 -5.15 49.53 18.16
C THR A 238 -5.38 50.42 19.38
N TYR A 239 -4.48 50.43 20.37
CA TYR A 239 -4.68 51.20 21.61
C TYR A 239 -4.90 52.71 21.30
N PRO A 240 -5.92 53.37 21.88
CA PRO A 240 -6.75 52.92 23.01
C PRO A 240 -8.06 52.19 22.64
N ARG A 241 -8.35 51.96 21.36
CA ARG A 241 -9.57 51.26 20.92
C ARG A 241 -9.38 49.73 20.90
N PRO A 242 -10.45 48.95 21.14
CA PRO A 242 -10.41 47.52 20.86
C PRO A 242 -10.24 47.26 19.35
N MET A 243 -9.85 46.04 19.02
CA MET A 243 -9.95 45.52 17.65
C MET A 243 -11.41 45.49 17.21
N THR A 244 -11.66 46.00 16.02
CA THR A 244 -12.98 45.91 15.36
C THR A 244 -13.28 44.47 14.93
N THR A 245 -14.56 44.13 14.79
CA THR A 245 -14.98 42.82 14.25
C THR A 245 -14.35 42.52 12.88
N SER A 246 -14.11 43.55 12.07
CA SER A 246 -13.41 43.42 10.78
C SER A 246 -11.93 43.04 10.97
N GLU A 247 -11.20 43.69 11.88
CA GLU A 247 -9.79 43.35 12.17
C GLU A 247 -9.66 41.94 12.77
N VAL A 248 -10.62 41.51 13.61
CA VAL A 248 -10.71 40.14 14.14
C VAL A 248 -10.94 39.13 13.00
N THR A 249 -11.96 39.36 12.16
CA THR A 249 -12.38 38.42 11.10
C THR A 249 -11.34 38.32 9.98
N ASN A 250 -10.58 39.39 9.72
CA ASN A 250 -9.43 39.39 8.82
C ASN A 250 -8.17 38.75 9.43
N GLY A 251 -8.23 38.22 10.67
CA GLY A 251 -7.13 37.48 11.30
C GLY A 251 -5.99 38.33 11.82
N LEU A 252 -6.19 39.63 12.06
CA LEU A 252 -5.11 40.58 12.37
C LEU A 252 -4.55 40.46 13.80
N ALA A 253 -5.17 39.65 14.68
CA ALA A 253 -4.69 39.39 16.04
C ALA A 253 -3.21 38.93 16.07
N LEU A 254 -2.84 37.95 15.23
CA LEU A 254 -1.47 37.43 15.17
C LEU A 254 -0.46 38.49 14.67
N PRO A 255 -0.69 39.18 13.54
CA PRO A 255 0.10 40.34 13.14
C PRO A 255 0.25 41.41 14.23
N TYR A 256 -0.83 41.79 14.92
CA TYR A 256 -0.81 42.85 15.93
C TYR A 256 -0.04 42.45 17.19
N VAL A 257 -0.24 41.23 17.71
CA VAL A 257 0.57 40.68 18.80
C VAL A 257 2.06 40.63 18.40
N ALA A 258 2.38 40.14 17.20
CA ALA A 258 3.76 40.08 16.73
C ALA A 258 4.42 41.47 16.63
N VAL A 259 3.68 42.49 16.18
CA VAL A 259 4.15 43.89 16.18
C VAL A 259 4.32 44.42 17.60
N ALA A 260 3.38 44.15 18.51
CA ALA A 260 3.48 44.59 19.91
C ALA A 260 4.72 44.01 20.62
N VAL A 261 5.02 42.72 20.43
CA VAL A 261 6.10 42.04 21.17
C VAL A 261 7.47 42.07 20.48
N ALA A 262 7.52 42.28 19.16
CA ALA A 262 8.75 42.21 18.35
C ALA A 262 8.85 43.27 17.23
N GLY A 263 7.97 44.28 17.22
CA GLY A 263 7.99 45.39 16.27
C GLY A 263 7.94 44.95 14.80
N LYS A 264 8.67 45.66 13.94
CA LYS A 264 8.77 45.31 12.51
C LYS A 264 9.37 43.92 12.27
N GLY A 265 10.20 43.40 13.19
CA GLY A 265 10.72 42.03 13.12
C GLY A 265 9.62 40.98 13.27
N GLY A 266 8.66 41.22 14.17
CA GLY A 266 7.47 40.38 14.32
C GLY A 266 6.58 40.39 13.07
N ALA A 267 6.36 41.56 12.46
CA ALA A 267 5.62 41.65 11.20
C ALA A 267 6.30 40.86 10.06
N VAL A 268 7.63 40.92 9.94
CA VAL A 268 8.39 40.12 8.95
C VAL A 268 8.30 38.63 9.26
N ALA A 269 8.36 38.23 10.54
CA ALA A 269 8.22 36.83 10.95
C ALA A 269 6.83 36.27 10.60
N VAL A 270 5.75 37.01 10.85
CA VAL A 270 4.39 36.61 10.46
C VAL A 270 4.25 36.56 8.94
N LEU A 271 4.72 37.57 8.20
CA LEU A 271 4.69 37.56 6.73
C LEU A 271 5.44 36.36 6.14
N LEU A 272 6.64 36.04 6.65
CA LEU A 272 7.43 34.89 6.21
C LEU A 272 6.74 33.56 6.58
N MET A 273 6.20 33.44 7.79
CA MET A 273 5.48 32.25 8.24
C MET A 273 4.22 31.99 7.39
N THR A 274 3.43 33.02 7.09
CA THR A 274 2.28 32.93 6.19
C THR A 274 2.71 32.55 4.77
N PHE A 275 3.76 33.19 4.23
CA PHE A 275 4.31 32.84 2.93
C PHE A 275 4.71 31.36 2.85
N MET A 276 5.50 30.86 3.82
CA MET A 276 5.96 29.46 3.88
C MET A 276 4.79 28.46 4.00
N ALA A 277 3.76 28.79 4.79
CA ALA A 277 2.59 27.92 4.98
C ALA A 277 1.76 27.78 3.69
N VAL A 278 1.58 28.90 2.98
CA VAL A 278 0.83 28.93 1.74
C VAL A 278 1.61 28.30 0.59
N THR A 279 2.92 28.58 0.44
CA THR A 279 3.75 27.95 -0.60
C THR A 279 3.84 26.43 -0.42
N SER A 280 3.86 25.91 0.82
CA SER A 280 3.77 24.48 1.09
C SER A 280 2.42 23.89 0.66
N THR A 281 1.30 24.53 1.03
CA THR A 281 -0.04 24.01 0.72
C THR A 281 -0.36 24.05 -0.77
N LEU A 282 -0.02 25.16 -1.45
CA LEU A 282 -0.16 25.30 -2.90
C LEU A 282 0.64 24.24 -3.68
N SER A 283 1.71 23.70 -3.09
CA SER A 283 2.50 22.63 -3.70
C SER A 283 1.65 21.40 -4.01
N ALA A 284 0.86 20.97 -3.02
CA ALA A 284 -0.01 19.81 -3.13
C ALA A 284 -1.17 20.08 -4.09
N GLN A 285 -1.80 21.26 -4.01
CA GLN A 285 -2.99 21.58 -4.83
C GLN A 285 -2.67 21.69 -6.32
N ILE A 286 -1.56 22.33 -6.68
CA ILE A 286 -1.13 22.47 -8.07
C ILE A 286 -0.81 21.09 -8.68
N LEU A 287 -0.16 20.21 -7.92
CA LEU A 287 0.11 18.83 -8.35
C LEU A 287 -1.18 18.00 -8.46
N ALA A 288 -2.13 18.20 -7.55
CA ALA A 288 -3.44 17.55 -7.57
C ALA A 288 -4.24 17.94 -8.82
N VAL A 289 -4.35 19.23 -9.16
CA VAL A 289 -5.06 19.68 -10.36
C VAL A 289 -4.36 19.25 -11.65
N SER A 290 -3.02 19.30 -11.68
CA SER A 290 -2.23 18.76 -12.80
C SER A 290 -2.53 17.27 -13.03
N SER A 291 -2.62 16.49 -11.95
CA SER A 291 -3.00 15.07 -12.00
C SER A 291 -4.40 14.86 -12.59
N ILE A 292 -5.39 15.60 -12.09
CA ILE A 292 -6.80 15.44 -12.52
C ILE A 292 -6.94 15.80 -14.01
N LEU A 293 -6.37 16.93 -14.44
CA LEU A 293 -6.44 17.37 -15.83
C LEU A 293 -5.77 16.38 -16.80
N THR A 294 -4.67 15.76 -16.39
CA THR A 294 -3.91 14.84 -17.25
C THR A 294 -4.44 13.41 -17.25
N PHE A 295 -4.67 12.82 -16.08
CA PHE A 295 -5.04 11.41 -15.95
C PHE A 295 -6.55 11.20 -15.99
N ASP A 296 -7.31 12.00 -15.26
CA ASP A 296 -8.76 11.79 -15.09
C ASP A 296 -9.58 12.43 -16.22
N ILE A 297 -9.09 13.52 -16.82
CA ILE A 297 -9.74 14.22 -17.93
C ILE A 297 -9.09 13.88 -19.27
N TYR A 298 -7.84 14.29 -19.49
CA TYR A 298 -7.21 14.20 -20.82
C TYR A 298 -7.03 12.75 -21.28
N ARG A 299 -6.46 11.86 -20.45
CA ARG A 299 -6.30 10.45 -20.84
C ARG A 299 -7.61 9.67 -20.91
N VAL A 300 -8.64 9.99 -20.12
CA VAL A 300 -9.92 9.26 -20.19
C VAL A 300 -10.77 9.65 -21.38
N TYR A 301 -10.93 10.97 -21.62
CA TYR A 301 -11.93 11.49 -22.56
C TYR A 301 -11.34 11.99 -23.88
N PHE A 302 -10.10 12.48 -23.91
CA PHE A 302 -9.51 13.12 -25.09
C PHE A 302 -8.48 12.24 -25.82
N ASN A 303 -7.49 11.70 -25.13
CA ASN A 303 -6.48 10.81 -25.71
C ASN A 303 -6.08 9.65 -24.78
N LYS A 304 -6.75 8.51 -24.93
CA LYS A 304 -6.50 7.25 -24.20
C LYS A 304 -5.09 6.65 -24.39
N LYS A 305 -4.35 7.12 -25.41
CA LYS A 305 -3.00 6.63 -25.76
C LYS A 305 -1.92 7.69 -25.55
N ALA A 306 -2.21 8.78 -24.84
CA ALA A 306 -1.25 9.85 -24.61
C ALA A 306 0.01 9.35 -23.88
N GLY A 307 1.17 9.52 -24.49
CA GLY A 307 2.46 9.18 -23.89
C GLY A 307 3.01 10.30 -23.01
N ASN A 308 4.09 10.02 -22.26
CA ASN A 308 4.66 10.90 -21.23
C ASN A 308 4.86 12.36 -21.69
N LYS A 309 5.31 12.59 -22.94
CA LYS A 309 5.50 13.96 -23.48
C LYS A 309 4.20 14.76 -23.59
N GLU A 310 3.08 14.11 -23.88
CA GLU A 310 1.78 14.79 -23.96
C GLU A 310 1.20 15.01 -22.56
N VAL A 311 1.29 14.00 -21.69
CA VAL A 311 0.89 14.08 -20.27
C VAL A 311 1.61 15.24 -19.57
N ILE A 312 2.93 15.36 -19.72
CA ILE A 312 3.72 16.46 -19.13
C ILE A 312 3.30 17.83 -19.70
N ARG A 313 3.08 17.93 -21.02
CA ARG A 313 2.63 19.19 -21.66
C ARG A 313 1.26 19.65 -21.14
N TRP A 314 0.30 18.75 -21.08
CA TRP A 314 -1.04 19.06 -20.57
C TRP A 314 -1.05 19.31 -19.05
N GLY A 315 -0.14 18.67 -18.31
CA GLY A 315 0.12 18.97 -16.90
C GLY A 315 0.62 20.41 -16.73
N HIS A 316 1.67 20.80 -17.44
CA HIS A 316 2.20 22.17 -17.39
C HIS A 316 1.15 23.22 -17.81
N LEU A 317 0.41 22.97 -18.90
CA LEU A 317 -0.67 23.87 -19.32
C LEU A 317 -1.77 23.97 -18.26
N GLY A 318 -2.14 22.85 -17.65
CA GLY A 318 -3.11 22.80 -16.56
C GLY A 318 -2.68 23.57 -15.32
N VAL A 319 -1.40 23.47 -14.93
CA VAL A 319 -0.79 24.24 -13.83
C VAL A 319 -0.86 25.74 -14.11
N VAL A 320 -0.48 26.19 -15.31
CA VAL A 320 -0.52 27.61 -15.68
C VAL A 320 -1.96 28.13 -15.70
N LEU A 321 -2.88 27.38 -16.32
CA LEU A 321 -4.30 27.73 -16.37
C LEU A 321 -4.90 27.84 -14.96
N PHE A 322 -4.65 26.84 -14.11
CA PHE A 322 -5.14 26.84 -12.73
C PHE A 322 -4.56 28.00 -11.91
N GLY A 323 -3.28 28.32 -12.07
CA GLY A 323 -2.66 29.48 -11.43
C GLY A 323 -3.32 30.81 -11.83
N VAL A 324 -3.57 31.02 -13.13
CA VAL A 324 -4.25 32.22 -13.64
C VAL A 324 -5.69 32.30 -13.14
N VAL A 325 -6.44 31.19 -13.20
CA VAL A 325 -7.83 31.12 -12.72
C VAL A 325 -7.89 31.39 -11.22
N SER A 326 -7.05 30.72 -10.41
CA SER A 326 -7.06 30.90 -8.96
C SER A 326 -6.64 32.32 -8.56
N ALA A 327 -5.66 32.93 -9.24
CA ALA A 327 -5.30 34.32 -9.01
C ALA A 327 -6.44 35.28 -9.37
N GLY A 328 -7.14 35.03 -10.49
CA GLY A 328 -8.32 35.80 -10.90
C GLY A 328 -9.48 35.71 -9.92
N PHE A 329 -9.82 34.50 -9.45
CA PHE A 329 -10.86 34.28 -8.43
C PHE A 329 -10.47 34.88 -7.07
N THR A 330 -9.20 34.79 -6.67
CA THR A 330 -8.70 35.42 -5.43
C THR A 330 -8.84 36.94 -5.50
N ALA A 331 -8.41 37.55 -6.60
CA ALA A 331 -8.59 39.00 -6.82
C ALA A 331 -10.07 39.38 -6.83
N MET A 332 -10.93 38.59 -7.48
CA MET A 332 -12.38 38.81 -7.47
C MET A 332 -12.95 38.77 -6.05
N PHE A 333 -12.64 37.72 -5.26
CA PHE A 333 -13.10 37.58 -3.87
C PHE A 333 -12.65 38.76 -3.00
N HIS A 334 -11.41 39.20 -3.14
CA HIS A 334 -10.91 40.39 -2.46
C HIS A 334 -11.71 41.66 -2.83
N TYR A 335 -11.97 41.90 -4.12
CA TYR A 335 -12.70 43.09 -4.56
C TYR A 335 -14.20 43.09 -4.24
N ILE A 336 -14.84 41.92 -4.12
CA ILE A 336 -16.26 41.82 -3.71
C ILE A 336 -16.44 41.82 -2.19
N GLY A 337 -15.37 41.95 -1.40
CA GLY A 337 -15.43 42.04 0.07
C GLY A 337 -15.63 40.71 0.79
N VAL A 338 -15.17 39.60 0.20
CA VAL A 338 -15.17 38.29 0.86
C VAL A 338 -13.99 38.20 1.85
N ASP A 339 -14.29 37.88 3.11
CA ASP A 339 -13.31 37.75 4.20
C ASP A 339 -12.87 36.29 4.47
N MET A 340 -11.89 36.14 5.39
CA MET A 340 -11.32 34.84 5.77
C MET A 340 -12.33 33.95 6.52
N GLY A 341 -13.25 34.53 7.30
CA GLY A 341 -14.29 33.79 8.00
C GLY A 341 -15.30 33.21 7.03
N TRP A 342 -15.81 34.03 6.11
CA TRP A 342 -16.75 33.61 5.05
C TRP A 342 -16.17 32.48 4.19
N THR A 343 -14.91 32.58 3.78
CA THR A 343 -14.24 31.53 2.99
C THR A 343 -14.00 30.25 3.78
N LEU A 344 -13.67 30.34 5.07
CA LEU A 344 -13.53 29.18 5.95
C LEU A 344 -14.88 28.46 6.17
N TYR A 345 -15.98 29.20 6.24
CA TYR A 345 -17.33 28.62 6.27
C TYR A 345 -17.75 28.03 4.92
N MET A 346 -17.24 28.53 3.80
CA MET A 346 -17.51 28.00 2.46
C MET A 346 -16.82 26.65 2.16
N LEU A 347 -15.71 26.32 2.82
CA LEU A 347 -15.05 25.01 2.71
C LEU A 347 -15.99 23.84 3.06
N ALA A 348 -16.99 24.11 3.88
CA ALA A 348 -17.99 23.15 4.34
C ALA A 348 -18.91 22.59 3.24
N PHE A 349 -18.91 23.21 2.06
CA PHE A 349 -19.96 23.06 1.04
C PHE A 349 -19.55 22.30 -0.21
N LEU A 350 -18.35 21.75 -0.22
CA LEU A 350 -17.69 21.20 -1.40
C LEU A 350 -18.22 19.83 -1.90
N GLY A 351 -19.41 19.42 -1.45
CA GLY A 351 -19.99 18.11 -1.77
C GLY A 351 -21.26 18.10 -2.62
N MET A 352 -22.24 18.99 -2.36
CA MET A 352 -23.62 18.76 -2.81
C MET A 352 -24.45 20.03 -3.03
N ALA A 353 -25.29 20.01 -4.07
CA ALA A 353 -26.33 21.04 -4.32
C ALA A 353 -27.31 21.18 -3.14
N THR A 354 -27.55 20.10 -2.39
CA THR A 354 -28.35 20.11 -1.15
C THR A 354 -27.75 21.01 -0.07
N GLY A 355 -26.42 21.00 0.07
CA GLY A 355 -25.70 21.84 1.01
C GLY A 355 -25.93 23.31 0.70
N LEU A 356 -25.67 23.69 -0.55
CA LEU A 356 -25.90 25.04 -1.06
C LEU A 356 -27.36 25.49 -0.87
N GLY A 357 -28.33 24.62 -1.19
CA GLY A 357 -29.76 24.92 -1.01
C GLY A 357 -30.17 25.10 0.46
N VAL A 358 -29.71 24.22 1.35
CA VAL A 358 -29.97 24.33 2.80
C VAL A 358 -29.28 25.56 3.39
N TRP A 359 -28.06 25.89 2.96
CA TRP A 359 -27.31 27.06 3.42
C TRP A 359 -27.96 28.38 3.01
N LEU A 360 -28.22 28.57 1.72
CA LEU A 360 -28.87 29.80 1.22
C LEU A 360 -30.30 29.92 1.78
N GLY A 361 -31.03 28.81 1.89
CA GLY A 361 -32.34 28.76 2.54
C GLY A 361 -32.28 29.10 4.03
N SER A 362 -31.27 28.63 4.76
CA SER A 362 -31.07 28.94 6.18
C SER A 362 -30.62 30.39 6.39
N ALA A 363 -29.70 30.90 5.56
CA ALA A 363 -29.28 32.30 5.58
C ALA A 363 -30.48 33.24 5.36
N TYR A 364 -31.32 32.94 4.37
CA TYR A 364 -32.58 33.65 4.15
C TYR A 364 -33.56 33.51 5.32
N ALA A 365 -33.75 32.29 5.86
CA ALA A 365 -34.67 32.05 6.97
C ALA A 365 -34.26 32.74 8.29
N PHE A 366 -32.96 32.91 8.54
CA PHE A 366 -32.45 33.54 9.77
C PHE A 366 -32.25 35.06 9.65
N SER A 367 -32.03 35.60 8.45
CA SER A 367 -31.72 37.03 8.26
C SER A 367 -32.73 37.81 7.41
N GLY A 368 -33.61 37.14 6.67
CA GLY A 368 -34.52 37.74 5.69
C GLY A 368 -33.90 38.05 4.32
N GLU A 369 -32.59 37.84 4.13
CA GLU A 369 -31.89 38.11 2.86
C GLU A 369 -30.76 37.12 2.54
N VAL A 370 -30.27 37.14 1.31
CA VAL A 370 -29.08 36.38 0.89
C VAL A 370 -27.99 37.37 0.48
N SER A 371 -27.06 37.61 1.39
CA SER A 371 -25.96 38.57 1.28
C SER A 371 -24.66 37.97 1.85
N ILE A 372 -23.50 38.59 1.64
CA ILE A 372 -22.22 38.09 2.15
C ILE A 372 -22.27 37.95 3.69
N SER A 373 -22.88 38.90 4.38
CA SER A 373 -23.07 38.86 5.84
C SER A 373 -24.02 37.75 6.29
N SER A 374 -25.18 37.56 5.64
CA SER A 374 -26.12 36.50 6.06
C SER A 374 -25.60 35.10 5.74
N THR A 375 -24.90 34.96 4.62
CA THR A 375 -24.27 33.70 4.19
C THR A 375 -23.02 33.36 5.02
N GLY A 376 -22.33 34.36 5.57
CA GLY A 376 -21.23 34.17 6.54
C GLY A 376 -21.68 33.81 7.96
N GLY A 377 -22.98 33.72 8.25
CA GLY A 377 -23.49 33.42 9.60
C GLY A 377 -23.27 31.96 10.03
N THR A 378 -22.59 31.75 11.17
CA THR A 378 -22.22 30.43 11.72
C THR A 378 -23.35 29.41 11.66
N LEU A 379 -24.57 29.79 12.04
CA LEU A 379 -25.71 28.88 12.13
C LEU A 379 -26.16 28.39 10.74
N ALA A 380 -26.30 29.30 9.78
CA ALA A 380 -26.68 28.95 8.40
C ALA A 380 -25.63 28.01 7.78
N CYS A 381 -24.35 28.31 7.99
CA CYS A 381 -23.23 27.47 7.56
C CYS A 381 -23.36 26.07 8.15
N MET A 382 -23.45 25.93 9.48
CA MET A 382 -23.56 24.63 10.17
C MET A 382 -24.68 23.75 9.60
N TYR A 383 -25.90 24.27 9.39
CA TYR A 383 -27.01 23.50 8.80
C TYR A 383 -26.67 22.96 7.41
N GLY A 384 -26.11 23.81 6.55
CA GLY A 384 -25.72 23.42 5.22
C GLY A 384 -24.51 22.47 5.16
N THR A 385 -23.57 22.60 6.10
CA THR A 385 -22.44 21.67 6.31
C THR A 385 -22.96 20.26 6.64
N VAL A 386 -23.86 20.16 7.62
CA VAL A 386 -24.44 18.88 8.05
C VAL A 386 -25.27 18.25 6.92
N ALA A 387 -26.05 19.05 6.18
CA ALA A 387 -26.77 18.56 5.00
C ALA A 387 -25.83 18.05 3.90
N SER A 388 -24.67 18.68 3.71
CA SER A 388 -23.64 18.25 2.75
C SER A 388 -23.01 16.91 3.12
N LEU A 389 -22.82 16.63 4.42
CA LEU A 389 -22.24 15.38 4.90
C LEU A 389 -23.15 14.16 4.67
N PHE A 390 -24.45 14.29 4.95
CA PHE A 390 -25.38 13.15 4.94
C PHE A 390 -26.10 12.93 3.60
N SER A 391 -26.31 13.98 2.79
CA SER A 391 -27.01 13.82 1.50
C SER A 391 -26.34 12.86 0.49
N PRO A 392 -25.01 12.69 0.41
CA PRO A 392 -24.38 11.67 -0.44
C PRO A 392 -24.80 10.23 -0.11
N MET A 393 -25.09 9.92 1.16
CA MET A 393 -25.56 8.59 1.58
C MET A 393 -26.92 8.26 0.96
N VAL A 394 -27.84 9.23 0.96
CA VAL A 394 -29.17 9.10 0.36
C VAL A 394 -29.05 8.99 -1.17
N TYR A 395 -28.26 9.86 -1.80
CA TYR A 395 -28.14 9.87 -3.25
C TYR A 395 -27.41 8.67 -3.82
N SER A 396 -26.38 8.15 -3.14
CA SER A 396 -25.70 6.93 -3.57
C SER A 396 -26.68 5.75 -3.66
N ILE A 397 -27.54 5.59 -2.65
CA ILE A 397 -28.59 4.56 -2.64
C ILE A 397 -29.62 4.82 -3.76
N CYS A 398 -30.17 6.03 -3.87
CA CYS A 398 -31.16 6.35 -4.89
C CYS A 398 -30.63 6.22 -6.32
N ILE A 399 -29.43 6.68 -6.62
CA ILE A 399 -28.81 6.60 -7.96
C ILE A 399 -28.57 5.14 -8.34
N SER A 400 -28.01 4.35 -7.41
CA SER A 400 -27.76 2.91 -7.64
C SER A 400 -29.05 2.10 -7.88
N LEU A 401 -30.18 2.54 -7.30
CA LEU A 401 -31.50 1.93 -7.54
C LEU A 401 -32.16 2.42 -8.84
N ILE A 402 -31.97 3.68 -9.24
CA ILE A 402 -32.56 4.26 -10.46
C ILE A 402 -31.88 3.73 -11.72
N LYS A 403 -30.55 3.57 -11.69
CA LYS A 403 -29.77 3.04 -12.80
C LYS A 403 -28.64 2.16 -12.28
N PRO A 404 -28.92 0.89 -11.91
CA PRO A 404 -27.88 -0.05 -11.54
C PRO A 404 -26.97 -0.29 -12.75
N ASP A 405 -25.69 0.10 -12.64
CA ASP A 405 -24.69 -0.26 -13.64
C ASP A 405 -24.39 -1.75 -13.51
N ASN A 406 -24.42 -2.46 -14.63
CA ASN A 406 -24.11 -3.88 -14.71
C ASN A 406 -22.58 -4.05 -14.77
N TYR A 407 -21.90 -3.56 -13.74
CA TYR A 407 -20.44 -3.57 -13.63
C TYR A 407 -19.95 -5.00 -13.49
N ASP A 408 -19.07 -5.42 -14.40
CA ASP A 408 -18.43 -6.72 -14.29
C ASP A 408 -17.34 -6.65 -13.22
N TRP A 409 -17.57 -7.31 -12.09
CA TRP A 409 -16.59 -7.36 -11.00
C TRP A 409 -15.35 -8.17 -11.38
N ASP A 410 -15.35 -8.90 -12.51
CA ASP A 410 -14.15 -9.51 -13.07
C ASP A 410 -13.21 -8.48 -13.73
N ASP A 411 -13.72 -7.36 -14.30
CA ASP A 411 -12.86 -6.25 -14.77
C ASP A 411 -12.01 -5.67 -13.62
N PHE A 412 -12.56 -5.66 -12.39
CA PHE A 412 -11.86 -5.22 -11.19
C PHE A 412 -10.71 -6.15 -10.77
N LYS A 413 -10.72 -7.40 -11.26
CA LYS A 413 -9.64 -8.40 -11.06
C LYS A 413 -8.53 -8.26 -12.10
N GLU A 414 -8.83 -7.72 -13.29
CA GLU A 414 -7.83 -7.40 -14.32
C GLU A 414 -7.13 -6.05 -14.07
N GLU A 415 -7.66 -5.17 -13.21
CA GLU A 415 -6.98 -3.94 -12.80
C GLU A 415 -5.74 -4.20 -11.92
N THR A 416 -4.58 -4.35 -12.56
CA THR A 416 -3.28 -4.40 -11.89
C THR A 416 -3.07 -3.14 -11.03
N LEU A 417 -2.96 -3.31 -9.70
CA LEU A 417 -2.62 -2.22 -8.77
C LEU A 417 -1.25 -1.66 -9.15
N ALA A 418 -1.27 -0.56 -9.89
CA ALA A 418 -0.22 -0.32 -10.84
C ALA A 418 1.08 0.12 -10.11
N ILE A 419 2.04 -0.81 -10.09
CA ILE A 419 3.45 -0.61 -9.72
C ILE A 419 4.27 -1.16 -10.90
N ASP A 420 4.04 -0.53 -12.06
CA ASP A 420 4.84 -0.76 -13.25
C ASP A 420 6.00 0.23 -13.30
N SER A 421 7.16 -0.32 -13.61
CA SER A 421 8.47 0.32 -13.58
C SER A 421 8.63 1.38 -14.66
N GLU A 422 9.40 2.42 -14.37
CA GLU A 422 9.56 3.64 -15.19
C GLU A 422 10.23 3.48 -16.57
N ASP A 423 10.36 2.26 -17.11
CA ASP A 423 10.90 2.02 -18.44
C ASP A 423 10.06 0.98 -19.22
N SER A 424 8.94 1.45 -19.76
CA SER A 424 8.20 0.77 -20.83
C SER A 424 8.29 1.58 -22.13
N PRO A 425 8.78 1.00 -23.25
CA PRO A 425 8.73 1.67 -24.55
C PRO A 425 7.29 1.87 -25.02
N ILE A 426 6.99 3.03 -25.59
CA ILE A 426 5.68 3.32 -26.18
C ILE A 426 5.48 2.41 -27.41
N GLN A 427 4.74 1.31 -27.25
CA GLN A 427 4.22 0.57 -28.40
C GLN A 427 3.06 1.35 -29.03
N ASN A 428 3.15 1.57 -30.34
CA ASN A 428 2.07 2.12 -31.13
C ASN A 428 0.87 1.16 -31.11
N ILE A 429 -0.14 1.44 -30.30
CA ILE A 429 -1.44 0.79 -30.42
C ILE A 429 -2.11 1.33 -31.68
N THR A 430 -1.74 0.79 -32.85
CA THR A 430 -2.47 1.02 -34.09
C THR A 430 -3.88 0.46 -33.93
N THR A 431 -4.88 1.20 -34.40
CA THR A 431 -6.29 0.86 -34.22
C THR A 431 -6.67 -0.42 -34.96
N GLN A 432 -6.69 -1.57 -34.28
CA GLN A 432 -7.54 -2.68 -34.71
C GLN A 432 -8.99 -2.31 -34.44
N GLN A 433 -9.65 -1.78 -35.46
CA GLN A 433 -11.09 -1.64 -35.49
C GLN A 433 -11.72 -3.04 -35.30
N ARG A 434 -12.67 -3.16 -34.36
CA ARG A 434 -13.68 -4.24 -34.47
C ARG A 434 -14.42 -4.05 -35.79
N LYS A 435 -14.07 -4.83 -36.81
CA LYS A 435 -14.98 -5.04 -37.95
C LYS A 435 -16.11 -5.94 -37.47
N SER A 436 -17.34 -5.41 -37.52
CA SER A 436 -18.55 -6.23 -37.58
C SER A 436 -18.45 -7.17 -38.79
N PRO A 437 -18.86 -8.44 -38.68
CA PRO A 437 -18.86 -9.34 -39.83
C PRO A 437 -20.00 -8.96 -40.79
N GLU A 438 -19.66 -8.33 -41.92
CA GLU A 438 -20.58 -8.19 -43.05
C GLU A 438 -20.82 -9.56 -43.71
N SER A 439 -22.07 -9.79 -44.09
CA SER A 439 -22.51 -11.03 -44.72
C SER A 439 -21.92 -11.21 -46.12
N THR A 440 -20.98 -12.15 -46.27
CA THR A 440 -20.54 -12.64 -47.59
C THR A 440 -21.14 -14.02 -47.86
N SER A 441 -22.13 -14.06 -48.73
CA SER A 441 -22.79 -15.28 -49.20
C SER A 441 -21.94 -16.01 -50.25
N ILE A 442 -21.56 -17.26 -49.99
CA ILE A 442 -20.93 -18.18 -50.93
C ILE A 442 -21.68 -19.53 -50.84
N PRO A 443 -21.96 -20.23 -51.97
CA PRO A 443 -23.18 -21.03 -52.09
C PRO A 443 -23.10 -22.42 -51.47
N ILE A 444 -24.28 -22.93 -51.12
CA ILE A 444 -24.51 -24.31 -50.68
C ILE A 444 -24.31 -25.25 -51.87
N SER A 445 -23.34 -26.18 -51.77
CA SER A 445 -23.34 -27.40 -52.59
C SER A 445 -22.85 -28.62 -51.78
N ASP A 446 -23.58 -29.72 -51.99
CA ASP A 446 -23.41 -31.09 -51.48
C ASP A 446 -22.85 -31.35 -50.06
N GLY A 447 -23.77 -31.56 -49.12
CA GLY A 447 -23.46 -32.12 -47.81
C GLY A 447 -23.18 -33.63 -47.88
N ARG A 448 -21.91 -34.06 -47.78
CA ARG A 448 -21.59 -35.46 -47.43
C ARG A 448 -20.26 -35.76 -46.72
N VAL A 449 -19.63 -34.80 -46.02
CA VAL A 449 -18.33 -35.06 -45.31
C VAL A 449 -18.30 -34.74 -43.81
N HIS A 450 -18.93 -33.66 -43.30
CA HIS A 450 -18.82 -33.29 -41.87
C HIS A 450 -19.81 -34.00 -40.92
N LYS A 451 -19.84 -35.34 -40.93
CA LYS A 451 -20.59 -36.16 -39.96
C LYS A 451 -19.73 -36.88 -38.90
N ARG A 452 -18.42 -36.58 -38.81
CA ARG A 452 -17.50 -37.24 -37.84
C ARG A 452 -16.94 -36.37 -36.71
N TRP A 453 -16.85 -35.04 -36.87
CA TRP A 453 -16.21 -34.16 -35.88
C TRP A 453 -17.18 -33.41 -34.94
N ALA A 454 -18.45 -33.23 -35.33
CA ALA A 454 -19.49 -32.65 -34.46
C ALA A 454 -19.88 -33.55 -33.26
N ARG A 455 -19.33 -34.77 -33.16
CA ARG A 455 -19.63 -35.73 -32.08
C ARG A 455 -18.67 -35.66 -30.88
N TYR A 456 -17.55 -34.92 -30.98
CA TYR A 456 -16.60 -34.74 -29.87
C TYR A 456 -16.76 -33.42 -29.11
N ALA A 457 -17.17 -32.32 -29.77
CA ALA A 457 -17.30 -31.00 -29.13
C ALA A 457 -18.65 -30.75 -28.44
N LEU A 458 -19.72 -31.47 -28.81
CA LEU A 458 -21.08 -31.27 -28.29
C LEU A 458 -21.44 -32.16 -27.08
N CYS A 459 -20.45 -32.78 -26.42
CA CYS A 459 -20.67 -33.73 -25.31
C CYS A 459 -20.30 -33.22 -23.91
N ARG A 460 -19.90 -31.95 -23.73
CA ARG A 460 -19.54 -31.38 -22.40
C ARG A 460 -20.15 -30.00 -22.07
N LEU A 461 -21.16 -29.56 -22.81
CA LEU A 461 -22.06 -28.48 -22.39
C LEU A 461 -23.49 -29.03 -22.23
N LYS A 462 -23.70 -29.79 -21.15
CA LYS A 462 -25.02 -29.84 -20.53
C LYS A 462 -25.13 -28.61 -19.63
N THR A 463 -26.26 -27.92 -19.69
CA THR A 463 -26.76 -27.13 -18.55
C THR A 463 -26.59 -27.92 -17.26
N PRO A 464 -26.30 -27.29 -16.11
CA PRO A 464 -26.42 -28.01 -14.85
C PRO A 464 -27.83 -28.61 -14.81
N PRO A 465 -27.99 -29.91 -14.50
CA PRO A 465 -29.31 -30.38 -14.13
C PRO A 465 -29.75 -29.52 -12.94
N ALA A 466 -31.06 -29.25 -12.83
CA ALA A 466 -31.61 -28.81 -11.56
C ALA A 466 -31.04 -29.75 -10.48
N MET A 467 -30.44 -29.18 -9.42
CA MET A 467 -29.73 -29.96 -8.40
C MET A 467 -30.57 -31.19 -8.07
N PRO A 468 -30.05 -32.43 -8.22
CA PRO A 468 -30.75 -33.57 -7.68
C PRO A 468 -30.98 -33.24 -6.20
N THR A 469 -32.24 -33.28 -5.76
CA THR A 469 -32.69 -32.94 -4.40
C THR A 469 -32.29 -34.03 -3.39
N ASN A 470 -31.06 -34.49 -3.54
CA ASN A 470 -30.44 -35.64 -2.89
C ASN A 470 -28.90 -35.48 -2.92
N THR A 471 -28.40 -34.25 -2.78
CA THR A 471 -27.06 -34.06 -2.22
C THR A 471 -27.16 -34.48 -0.76
N THR A 472 -26.43 -35.53 -0.39
CA THR A 472 -26.05 -35.78 0.99
C THR A 472 -25.37 -34.51 1.48
N ARG A 473 -26.07 -33.69 2.27
CA ARG A 473 -25.49 -32.50 2.88
C ARG A 473 -24.28 -32.98 3.69
N MET A 474 -23.08 -32.62 3.26
CA MET A 474 -21.90 -32.82 4.08
C MET A 474 -22.16 -32.10 5.40
N THR A 475 -22.24 -32.88 6.47
CA THR A 475 -22.49 -32.34 7.81
C THR A 475 -21.26 -31.58 8.28
N PRO A 476 -21.43 -30.49 9.06
CA PRO A 476 -20.30 -29.81 9.69
C PRO A 476 -19.44 -30.79 10.49
N PHE A 477 -18.11 -30.65 10.40
CA PHE A 477 -17.17 -31.57 11.05
C PHE A 477 -15.95 -30.83 11.60
N TRP A 478 -15.26 -31.50 12.52
CA TRP A 478 -13.98 -31.04 13.05
C TRP A 478 -12.83 -31.84 12.43
N ILE A 479 -11.74 -31.17 12.09
CA ILE A 479 -10.50 -31.79 11.64
C ILE A 479 -9.34 -31.29 12.52
N ASN A 480 -8.51 -32.21 12.99
CA ASN A 480 -7.37 -31.90 13.86
C ASN A 480 -6.08 -31.83 13.03
N THR A 481 -5.19 -30.89 13.38
CA THR A 481 -3.87 -30.76 12.75
C THR A 481 -2.79 -30.52 13.80
N GLU A 482 -1.57 -30.94 13.48
CA GLU A 482 -0.36 -30.45 14.13
C GLU A 482 0.37 -29.53 13.16
N ASP A 483 0.51 -28.26 13.52
CA ASP A 483 1.23 -27.29 12.70
C ASP A 483 2.69 -27.28 13.16
N TRP A 484 3.59 -27.63 12.25
CA TRP A 484 5.04 -27.56 12.44
C TRP A 484 5.63 -26.46 11.57
N HIS A 485 6.87 -26.08 11.82
CA HIS A 485 7.67 -25.29 10.87
C HIS A 485 9.07 -25.88 10.73
N THR A 486 9.61 -25.91 9.52
CA THR A 486 11.00 -26.32 9.23
C THR A 486 11.75 -25.11 8.72
N ALA A 487 12.74 -24.61 9.48
CA ALA A 487 13.46 -23.38 9.16
C ALA A 487 12.55 -22.17 8.82
N GLY A 488 11.32 -22.13 9.35
CA GLY A 488 10.35 -21.04 9.13
C GLY A 488 9.29 -21.29 8.06
N GLU A 489 9.45 -22.30 7.19
CA GLU A 489 8.38 -22.70 6.26
C GLU A 489 7.34 -23.55 7.02
N PRO A 490 6.04 -23.21 6.98
CA PRO A 490 5.00 -23.90 7.72
C PRO A 490 4.68 -25.26 7.10
N PHE A 491 4.40 -26.26 7.93
CA PHE A 491 3.99 -27.59 7.51
C PHE A 491 2.86 -28.13 8.41
N ARG A 492 1.62 -28.01 7.93
CA ARG A 492 0.39 -28.47 8.59
C ARG A 492 0.17 -29.97 8.37
N ILE A 493 0.29 -30.76 9.42
CA ILE A 493 0.13 -32.22 9.38
C ILE A 493 -1.28 -32.60 9.80
N VAL A 494 -1.95 -33.40 8.98
CA VAL A 494 -3.27 -33.98 9.28
C VAL A 494 -3.10 -35.49 9.47
N ASP A 495 -3.16 -35.96 10.72
CA ASP A 495 -2.90 -37.35 11.08
C ASP A 495 -4.05 -38.29 10.73
N LYS A 496 -5.29 -37.82 10.87
CA LYS A 496 -6.53 -38.57 10.73
C LYS A 496 -7.46 -37.89 9.74
N LEU A 497 -7.66 -38.54 8.59
CA LEU A 497 -8.64 -38.12 7.60
C LEU A 497 -10.06 -38.57 7.96
N PRO A 498 -11.10 -37.83 7.53
CA PRO A 498 -12.47 -38.33 7.60
C PRO A 498 -12.63 -39.61 6.76
N SER A 499 -13.49 -40.54 7.21
CA SER A 499 -13.71 -41.80 6.52
C SER A 499 -14.20 -41.59 5.08
N GLY A 500 -13.61 -42.31 4.13
CA GLY A 500 -13.94 -42.20 2.70
C GLY A 500 -13.27 -41.03 1.95
N TYR A 501 -12.46 -40.19 2.60
CA TYR A 501 -11.75 -39.09 1.91
C TYR A 501 -10.46 -39.52 1.22
N LEU A 502 -9.92 -40.70 1.55
CA LEU A 502 -8.70 -41.23 0.95
C LEU A 502 -9.06 -42.28 -0.13
N PRO A 503 -8.50 -42.20 -1.35
CA PRO A 503 -8.70 -43.24 -2.36
C PRO A 503 -8.20 -44.62 -1.90
N GLU A 504 -8.87 -45.67 -2.37
CA GLU A 504 -8.51 -47.08 -2.11
C GLU A 504 -7.28 -47.54 -2.90
N ASP A 505 -6.69 -46.68 -3.75
CA ASP A 505 -5.49 -46.96 -4.51
C ASP A 505 -4.32 -47.42 -3.64
N ARG A 506 -3.52 -48.38 -4.13
CA ARG A 506 -2.46 -49.00 -3.33
C ARG A 506 -1.39 -48.00 -2.93
N THR A 507 -0.81 -47.28 -3.88
CA THR A 507 0.34 -46.39 -3.62
C THR A 507 -0.05 -44.94 -3.38
N VAL A 508 0.74 -44.19 -2.61
CA VAL A 508 0.60 -42.73 -2.43
C VAL A 508 0.62 -41.98 -3.77
N ALA A 509 1.39 -42.47 -4.76
CA ALA A 509 1.43 -41.90 -6.11
C ALA A 509 0.09 -42.07 -6.87
N GLU A 510 -0.49 -43.27 -6.83
CA GLU A 510 -1.81 -43.55 -7.43
C GLU A 510 -2.91 -42.75 -6.71
N LYS A 511 -2.93 -42.73 -5.37
CA LYS A 511 -3.86 -41.91 -4.57
C LYS A 511 -3.82 -40.44 -5.01
N ARG A 512 -2.62 -39.84 -5.12
CA ARG A 512 -2.42 -38.47 -5.63
C ARG A 512 -3.01 -38.28 -7.03
N PHE A 513 -2.80 -39.25 -7.93
CA PHE A 513 -3.28 -39.18 -9.30
C PHE A 513 -4.80 -39.29 -9.40
N SER A 514 -5.43 -40.13 -8.59
CA SER A 514 -6.90 -40.23 -8.48
C SER A 514 -7.53 -38.94 -7.95
N ILE A 515 -6.92 -38.29 -6.96
CA ILE A 515 -7.37 -36.98 -6.45
C ILE A 515 -7.27 -35.90 -7.55
N ILE A 516 -6.11 -35.78 -8.22
CA ILE A 516 -5.89 -34.73 -9.25
C ILE A 516 -6.80 -34.93 -10.48
N LYS A 517 -7.20 -36.17 -10.77
CA LYS A 517 -8.14 -36.49 -11.87
C LYS A 517 -9.56 -36.04 -11.61
N ASP A 518 -9.96 -35.84 -10.36
CA ASP A 518 -11.30 -35.42 -9.97
C ASP A 518 -11.25 -34.05 -9.27
N PRO A 519 -11.53 -32.94 -10.00
CA PRO A 519 -11.59 -31.61 -9.41
C PRO A 519 -12.64 -31.43 -8.29
N ALA A 520 -13.57 -32.38 -8.12
CA ALA A 520 -14.56 -32.38 -7.03
C ALA A 520 -14.18 -33.32 -5.88
N HIS A 521 -12.97 -33.89 -5.87
CA HIS A 521 -12.54 -34.85 -4.86
C HIS A 521 -12.52 -34.22 -3.45
N PRO A 522 -13.15 -34.84 -2.42
CA PRO A 522 -13.34 -34.22 -1.11
C PRO A 522 -12.03 -33.87 -0.40
N LEU A 523 -10.93 -34.58 -0.71
CA LEU A 523 -9.60 -34.28 -0.19
C LEU A 523 -8.99 -32.98 -0.78
N ASP A 524 -9.31 -32.60 -2.02
CA ASP A 524 -8.89 -31.29 -2.54
C ASP A 524 -9.71 -30.15 -1.92
N THR A 525 -11.01 -30.37 -1.71
CA THR A 525 -11.87 -29.42 -0.97
C THR A 525 -11.40 -29.25 0.47
N LEU A 526 -10.96 -30.32 1.13
CA LEU A 526 -10.34 -30.27 2.46
C LEU A 526 -8.98 -29.55 2.44
N ARG A 527 -8.15 -29.78 1.41
CA ARG A 527 -6.90 -29.05 1.19
C ARG A 527 -7.15 -27.55 1.08
N GLN A 528 -8.07 -27.13 0.21
CA GLN A 528 -8.47 -25.73 0.08
C GLN A 528 -8.90 -25.18 1.45
N SER A 529 -9.79 -25.89 2.15
CA SER A 529 -10.31 -25.50 3.48
C SER A 529 -9.22 -25.30 4.53
N LEU A 530 -8.11 -26.05 4.48
CA LEU A 530 -7.01 -26.00 5.43
C LEU A 530 -5.82 -25.14 4.99
N CYS A 531 -5.70 -24.85 3.71
CA CYS A 531 -4.59 -24.10 3.12
C CYS A 531 -4.93 -22.63 2.87
N HIS A 532 -6.17 -22.36 2.46
CA HIS A 532 -6.66 -21.05 2.06
C HIS A 532 -7.14 -20.23 3.28
N GLU A 533 -7.28 -18.92 3.11
CA GLU A 533 -7.89 -18.07 4.14
C GLU A 533 -9.36 -18.48 4.34
N PRO A 534 -9.89 -18.44 5.59
CA PRO A 534 -9.30 -17.85 6.80
C PRO A 534 -8.53 -18.82 7.70
N ARG A 535 -8.38 -20.11 7.32
CA ARG A 535 -7.74 -21.13 8.18
C ARG A 535 -6.23 -21.28 7.92
N GLY A 536 -5.79 -20.97 6.71
CA GLY A 536 -4.39 -20.86 6.29
C GLY A 536 -4.10 -19.49 5.66
N HIS A 537 -3.18 -19.46 4.70
CA HIS A 537 -2.78 -18.27 3.96
C HIS A 537 -2.10 -18.69 2.64
N ALA A 538 -1.84 -17.74 1.74
CA ALA A 538 -1.24 -17.98 0.42
C ALA A 538 0.21 -18.51 0.40
N ASP A 539 0.76 -18.93 1.55
CA ASP A 539 2.05 -19.63 1.67
C ASP A 539 1.97 -20.82 2.66
N MET A 540 0.77 -21.31 2.96
CA MET A 540 0.60 -22.50 3.79
C MET A 540 0.99 -23.76 3.00
N TYR A 541 1.73 -24.66 3.64
CA TYR A 541 2.08 -25.99 3.13
C TYR A 541 1.64 -27.04 4.15
N GLY A 542 1.39 -28.27 3.69
CA GLY A 542 1.06 -29.37 4.60
C GLY A 542 1.12 -30.76 3.98
N GLY A 543 0.62 -31.72 4.73
CA GLY A 543 0.52 -33.11 4.31
C GLY A 543 -0.63 -33.85 4.99
N PHE A 544 -1.37 -34.63 4.22
CA PHE A 544 -2.29 -35.63 4.78
C PHE A 544 -1.55 -36.94 4.98
N ILE A 545 -1.56 -37.47 6.20
CA ILE A 545 -0.97 -38.77 6.50
C ILE A 545 -1.87 -39.88 5.91
N THR A 546 -1.24 -40.91 5.38
CA THR A 546 -1.88 -42.07 4.76
C THR A 546 -1.24 -43.36 5.28
N PRO A 547 -1.91 -44.52 5.17
CA PRO A 547 -1.24 -45.81 5.33
C PRO A 547 -0.03 -45.92 4.37
N PRO A 548 1.05 -46.59 4.77
CA PRO A 548 2.18 -46.84 3.87
C PRO A 548 1.77 -47.76 2.71
N ASN A 549 2.56 -47.76 1.64
CA ASN A 549 2.37 -48.58 0.44
C ASN A 549 2.60 -50.08 0.73
N ASP A 550 3.49 -50.36 1.68
CA ASP A 550 3.93 -51.69 2.13
C ASP A 550 4.55 -51.60 3.55
N SER A 551 5.17 -52.68 4.02
CA SER A 551 5.77 -52.76 5.37
C SER A 551 7.14 -52.09 5.52
N GLY A 552 7.70 -51.49 4.46
CA GLY A 552 9.00 -50.82 4.49
C GLY A 552 8.96 -49.39 5.03
N ALA A 553 7.80 -48.71 4.92
CA ALA A 553 7.60 -47.37 5.47
C ALA A 553 6.74 -47.39 6.74
N HIS A 554 6.93 -46.39 7.60
CA HIS A 554 6.12 -46.21 8.81
C HIS A 554 4.73 -45.63 8.49
N PHE A 555 4.66 -44.75 7.50
CA PHE A 555 3.45 -44.12 6.97
C PHE A 555 3.71 -43.53 5.59
N GLY A 556 2.65 -43.21 4.85
CA GLY A 556 2.73 -42.39 3.64
C GLY A 556 2.22 -40.97 3.86
N VAL A 557 2.52 -40.04 2.95
CA VAL A 557 2.01 -38.66 3.01
C VAL A 557 1.67 -38.10 1.63
N LEU A 558 0.49 -37.47 1.53
CA LEU A 558 0.08 -36.65 0.39
C LEU A 558 0.41 -35.19 0.69
N PHE A 559 1.55 -34.70 0.17
CA PHE A 559 1.96 -33.30 0.29
C PHE A 559 1.02 -32.36 -0.47
N TRP A 560 0.75 -31.19 0.10
CA TRP A 560 -0.11 -30.19 -0.52
C TRP A 560 0.28 -28.75 -0.18
N HIS A 561 -0.11 -27.84 -1.07
CA HIS A 561 0.03 -26.39 -0.97
C HIS A 561 -1.17 -25.71 -1.65
N LYS A 562 -1.12 -24.37 -1.81
CA LYS A 562 -2.26 -23.57 -2.31
C LYS A 562 -2.78 -23.98 -3.69
N ASP A 563 -1.87 -24.43 -4.56
CA ASP A 563 -2.13 -24.75 -5.98
C ASP A 563 -2.35 -26.26 -6.23
N GLY A 564 -2.37 -27.11 -5.20
CA GLY A 564 -2.68 -28.54 -5.32
C GLY A 564 -1.76 -29.46 -4.51
N PHE A 565 -1.56 -30.68 -5.01
CA PHE A 565 -0.77 -31.73 -4.37
C PHE A 565 0.63 -31.84 -4.98
N SER A 566 1.68 -31.75 -4.16
CA SER A 566 3.08 -31.91 -4.61
C SER A 566 3.48 -33.38 -4.74
N THR A 567 4.58 -33.65 -5.43
CA THR A 567 5.20 -34.99 -5.52
C THR A 567 6.25 -35.25 -4.45
N ALA A 568 6.94 -34.21 -3.97
CA ALA A 568 7.98 -34.27 -2.94
C ALA A 568 8.06 -32.95 -2.16
N CYS A 569 8.57 -32.99 -0.93
CA CYS A 569 8.81 -31.79 -0.13
C CYS A 569 9.93 -32.01 0.92
N GLY A 570 11.09 -31.38 0.74
CA GLY A 570 12.23 -31.55 1.65
C GLY A 570 11.99 -30.99 3.06
N HIS A 571 11.35 -29.81 3.17
CA HIS A 571 11.05 -29.22 4.49
C HIS A 571 9.98 -30.04 5.24
N GLY A 572 9.04 -30.65 4.51
CA GLY A 572 8.02 -31.55 5.01
C GLY A 572 8.59 -32.88 5.47
N THR A 573 9.51 -33.49 4.72
CA THR A 573 10.23 -34.71 5.15
C THR A 573 10.98 -34.50 6.47
N ILE A 574 11.61 -33.34 6.68
CA ILE A 574 12.25 -32.98 7.96
C ILE A 574 11.19 -32.85 9.07
N ALA A 575 10.08 -32.12 8.83
CA ALA A 575 9.01 -31.95 9.81
C ALA A 575 8.40 -33.30 10.23
N LEU A 576 8.15 -34.19 9.26
CA LEU A 576 7.59 -35.53 9.48
C LEU A 576 8.53 -36.44 10.27
N GLY A 577 9.86 -36.29 10.12
CA GLY A 577 10.84 -37.00 10.94
C GLY A 577 10.72 -36.63 12.43
N PHE A 578 10.65 -35.34 12.74
CA PHE A 578 10.45 -34.86 14.11
C PHE A 578 9.05 -35.24 14.65
N TRP A 579 8.01 -35.08 13.83
CA TRP A 579 6.62 -35.42 14.16
C TRP A 579 6.43 -36.90 14.51
N ALA A 580 7.05 -37.81 13.75
CA ALA A 580 6.97 -39.25 13.98
C ALA A 580 7.57 -39.66 15.33
N ILE A 581 8.63 -38.98 15.77
CA ILE A 581 9.24 -39.20 17.09
C ILE A 581 8.38 -38.58 18.20
N ALA A 582 7.92 -37.34 18.00
CA ALA A 582 7.07 -36.63 18.96
C ALA A 582 5.74 -37.34 19.24
N ASN A 583 5.20 -38.07 18.26
CA ASN A 583 3.98 -38.86 18.38
C ASN A 583 4.25 -40.36 18.63
N GLY A 584 5.50 -40.77 18.87
CA GLY A 584 5.86 -42.13 19.26
C GLY A 584 5.70 -43.20 18.16
N ILE A 585 5.53 -42.80 16.90
CA ILE A 585 5.50 -43.69 15.73
C ILE A 585 6.87 -44.36 15.54
N VAL A 586 7.94 -43.59 15.75
CA VAL A 586 9.33 -44.08 15.84
C VAL A 586 9.86 -43.71 17.22
N LYS A 587 10.39 -44.68 17.96
CA LYS A 587 10.96 -44.41 19.29
C LYS A 587 12.33 -43.74 19.16
N ALA A 588 12.56 -42.67 19.92
CA ALA A 588 13.89 -42.15 20.14
C ALA A 588 14.74 -43.16 20.93
N THR A 589 16.05 -43.19 20.67
CA THR A 589 17.01 -43.94 21.48
C THR A 589 17.37 -43.15 22.74
N GLU A 590 17.70 -43.84 23.84
CA GLU A 590 18.26 -43.20 25.03
C GLU A 590 19.72 -42.80 24.82
N GLU A 591 20.44 -43.55 23.98
CA GLU A 591 21.80 -43.25 23.53
C GLU A 591 21.82 -42.23 22.39
N ASP A 592 22.87 -41.40 22.36
CA ASP A 592 23.16 -40.45 21.29
C ASP A 592 23.40 -41.20 19.95
N GLY A 593 22.72 -40.79 18.88
CA GLY A 593 22.74 -41.54 17.62
C GLY A 593 21.80 -40.96 16.57
N SER A 594 21.25 -41.82 15.71
CA SER A 594 20.26 -41.42 14.70
C SER A 594 19.21 -42.49 14.45
N VAL A 595 17.94 -42.10 14.39
CA VAL A 595 16.81 -42.98 14.06
C VAL A 595 16.29 -42.69 12.65
N GLN A 596 15.88 -43.73 11.93
CA GLN A 596 15.42 -43.62 10.54
C GLN A 596 13.89 -43.60 10.49
N VAL A 597 13.31 -42.50 9.98
CA VAL A 597 11.89 -42.37 9.69
C VAL A 597 11.68 -42.54 8.19
N VAL A 598 11.33 -43.76 7.78
CA VAL A 598 10.99 -44.11 6.39
C VAL A 598 9.54 -43.72 6.10
N ILE A 599 9.31 -42.97 5.02
CA ILE A 599 8.05 -42.33 4.63
C ILE A 599 7.79 -42.58 3.14
N ASP A 600 6.58 -43.00 2.79
CA ASP A 600 6.16 -43.07 1.39
C ASP A 600 5.62 -41.73 0.89
N VAL A 601 6.24 -41.14 -0.13
CA VAL A 601 5.78 -39.91 -0.78
C VAL A 601 5.39 -40.19 -2.24
N PRO A 602 4.67 -39.29 -2.96
CA PRO A 602 4.25 -39.57 -4.32
C PRO A 602 5.39 -39.75 -5.33
N SER A 603 6.62 -39.29 -5.02
CA SER A 603 7.83 -39.52 -5.83
C SER A 603 8.58 -40.83 -5.50
N GLY A 604 8.09 -41.64 -4.55
CA GLY A 604 8.76 -42.84 -4.05
C GLY A 604 9.00 -42.79 -2.54
N GLN A 605 9.68 -43.81 -2.00
CA GLN A 605 10.01 -43.86 -0.58
C GLN A 605 11.19 -42.95 -0.25
N VAL A 606 11.12 -42.22 0.87
CA VAL A 606 12.17 -41.33 1.37
C VAL A 606 12.44 -41.60 2.85
N THR A 607 13.68 -41.36 3.29
CA THR A 607 14.08 -41.59 4.69
C THR A 607 14.61 -40.30 5.31
N ALA A 608 14.00 -39.90 6.43
CA ALA A 608 14.52 -38.85 7.31
C ALA A 608 15.34 -39.49 8.45
N SER A 609 16.64 -39.26 8.45
CA SER A 609 17.58 -39.70 9.49
C SER A 609 17.62 -38.63 10.58
N VAL A 610 16.88 -38.82 11.67
CA VAL A 610 16.79 -37.85 12.77
C VAL A 610 17.87 -38.14 13.82
N ALA A 611 18.78 -37.20 14.03
CA ALA A 611 19.82 -37.28 15.05
C ALA A 611 19.22 -37.06 16.44
N ILE A 612 19.50 -37.98 17.35
CA ILE A 612 19.11 -37.95 18.76
C ILE A 612 20.33 -37.59 19.60
N GLN A 613 20.18 -36.61 20.50
CA GLN A 613 21.15 -36.33 21.56
C GLN A 613 20.40 -36.15 22.88
N GLN A 614 20.88 -36.76 23.96
CA GLN A 614 20.23 -36.72 25.28
C GLN A 614 18.74 -37.09 25.23
N GLY A 615 18.40 -38.12 24.44
CA GLY A 615 17.03 -38.59 24.23
C GLY A 615 16.10 -37.64 23.44
N LYS A 616 16.62 -36.57 22.82
CA LYS A 616 15.82 -35.57 22.06
C LYS A 616 16.28 -35.45 20.61
N PRO A 617 15.36 -35.25 19.65
CA PRO A 617 15.71 -34.98 18.26
C PRO A 617 16.32 -33.57 18.13
N VAL A 618 17.46 -33.45 17.45
CA VAL A 618 18.22 -32.18 17.31
C VAL A 618 18.19 -31.66 15.87
N HIS A 619 18.41 -32.54 14.90
CA HIS A 619 18.34 -32.24 13.47
C HIS A 619 17.91 -33.50 12.71
N ALA A 620 17.39 -33.33 11.50
CA ALA A 620 17.17 -34.43 10.57
C ALA A 620 17.95 -34.19 9.28
N ASP A 621 18.60 -35.25 8.82
CA ASP A 621 19.20 -35.34 7.50
C ASP A 621 18.25 -36.12 6.58
N PHE A 622 18.01 -35.64 5.36
CA PHE A 622 17.44 -36.47 4.29
C PHE A 622 18.39 -36.53 3.10
N VAL A 623 18.41 -37.69 2.44
CA VAL A 623 19.15 -37.91 1.20
C VAL A 623 18.19 -37.65 0.05
N ASN A 624 18.49 -36.66 -0.79
CA ASN A 624 17.65 -36.36 -1.96
C ASN A 624 18.00 -37.29 -3.12
N VAL A 625 17.13 -37.30 -4.14
CA VAL A 625 17.36 -38.00 -5.41
C VAL A 625 18.58 -37.43 -6.17
N LEU A 626 19.04 -38.19 -7.16
CA LEU A 626 20.09 -37.78 -8.10
C LEU A 626 19.84 -36.36 -8.62
N SER A 627 20.83 -35.48 -8.37
CA SER A 627 20.74 -34.05 -8.64
C SER A 627 21.85 -33.62 -9.58
N TYR A 628 21.51 -32.83 -10.61
CA TYR A 628 22.44 -32.47 -11.68
C TYR A 628 22.04 -31.16 -12.36
N GLN A 629 23.03 -30.44 -12.88
CA GLN A 629 22.81 -29.33 -13.81
C GLN A 629 22.50 -29.90 -15.21
N PHE A 630 21.64 -29.24 -15.98
CA PHE A 630 21.31 -29.62 -17.35
C PHE A 630 21.32 -28.47 -18.36
N ALA A 631 21.29 -27.22 -17.91
CA ALA A 631 21.66 -26.07 -18.72
C ALA A 631 22.53 -25.10 -17.92
N LYS A 632 23.50 -24.49 -18.58
CA LYS A 632 24.44 -23.53 -17.98
C LYS A 632 24.36 -22.20 -18.70
N THR A 633 24.27 -21.11 -17.93
CA THR A 633 24.29 -19.74 -18.46
C THR A 633 23.24 -19.52 -19.57
N LEU A 634 22.03 -20.08 -19.39
CA LEU A 634 20.92 -19.92 -20.33
C LEU A 634 20.49 -18.43 -20.33
N PRO A 635 20.52 -17.73 -21.49
CA PRO A 635 20.05 -16.36 -21.56
C PRO A 635 18.52 -16.30 -21.41
N VAL A 636 18.06 -15.39 -20.56
CA VAL A 636 16.65 -15.09 -20.35
C VAL A 636 16.46 -13.59 -20.47
N ASP A 637 15.70 -13.17 -21.48
CA ASP A 637 15.29 -11.78 -21.62
C ASP A 637 14.23 -11.47 -20.57
N ILE A 638 14.54 -10.50 -19.70
CA ILE A 638 13.65 -10.02 -18.64
C ILE A 638 13.31 -8.57 -18.98
N PRO A 639 12.14 -8.31 -19.62
CA PRO A 639 11.71 -6.97 -19.99
C PRO A 639 11.84 -5.92 -18.88
N SER A 640 11.57 -6.28 -17.62
CA SER A 640 11.68 -5.36 -16.47
C SER A 640 13.11 -4.91 -16.14
N GLN A 641 14.13 -5.58 -16.67
CA GLN A 641 15.55 -5.30 -16.42
C GLN A 641 16.26 -4.63 -17.61
N GLY A 642 15.62 -4.58 -18.79
CA GLY A 642 16.18 -3.99 -20.01
C GLY A 642 17.45 -4.67 -20.55
N LYS A 643 17.85 -5.80 -19.99
CA LYS A 643 19.02 -6.61 -20.37
C LYS A 643 18.73 -8.09 -20.17
N PRO A 644 19.33 -8.99 -20.98
CA PRO A 644 19.28 -10.42 -20.70
C PRO A 644 20.06 -10.73 -19.42
N ILE A 645 19.48 -11.57 -18.58
CA ILE A 645 20.18 -12.22 -17.47
C ILE A 645 20.57 -13.65 -17.87
N THR A 646 21.40 -14.29 -17.05
CA THR A 646 21.75 -15.70 -17.23
C THR A 646 21.25 -16.54 -16.06
N VAL A 647 20.66 -17.70 -16.37
CA VAL A 647 20.20 -18.68 -15.37
C VAL A 647 20.87 -20.04 -15.62
N ASP A 648 21.17 -20.74 -14.53
CA ASP A 648 21.55 -22.16 -14.57
C ASP A 648 20.30 -23.00 -14.30
N LEU A 649 20.05 -24.04 -15.10
CA LEU A 649 18.94 -24.97 -14.88
C LEU A 649 19.46 -26.28 -14.28
N ALA A 650 18.86 -26.69 -13.16
CA ALA A 650 19.23 -27.90 -12.43
C ALA A 650 18.01 -28.69 -11.95
N PHE A 651 18.16 -30.00 -11.87
CA PHE A 651 17.18 -30.93 -11.34
C PHE A 651 17.63 -31.43 -9.96
N SER A 652 16.72 -31.46 -8.98
CA SER A 652 16.95 -32.03 -7.65
C SER A 652 15.61 -32.47 -7.01
N GLY A 653 14.94 -33.43 -7.64
CA GLY A 653 13.56 -33.82 -7.32
C GLY A 653 12.48 -32.93 -7.93
N ALA A 654 12.84 -31.67 -8.22
CA ALA A 654 12.10 -30.76 -9.09
C ALA A 654 13.10 -29.94 -9.95
N VAL A 655 12.61 -29.31 -11.03
CA VAL A 655 13.42 -28.43 -11.88
C VAL A 655 13.43 -27.01 -11.32
N TYR A 656 14.63 -26.43 -11.20
CA TYR A 656 14.84 -25.06 -10.77
C TYR A 656 15.69 -24.27 -11.77
N ALA A 657 15.32 -23.01 -11.96
CA ALA A 657 16.20 -22.00 -12.54
C ALA A 657 16.92 -21.27 -11.39
N THR A 658 18.25 -21.26 -11.39
CA THR A 658 19.06 -20.64 -10.34
C THR A 658 19.87 -19.49 -10.91
N LEU A 659 19.91 -18.35 -10.20
CA LEU A 659 20.63 -17.16 -10.63
C LEU A 659 21.17 -16.36 -9.45
N ASP A 660 22.32 -15.73 -9.66
CA ASP A 660 22.83 -14.72 -8.73
C ASP A 660 21.94 -13.47 -8.79
N ALA A 661 21.37 -13.08 -7.66
CA ALA A 661 20.51 -11.90 -7.51
C ALA A 661 21.28 -10.58 -7.74
N ALA A 662 22.62 -10.59 -7.68
CA ALA A 662 23.45 -9.46 -8.09
C ALA A 662 23.28 -9.09 -9.57
N GLN A 663 22.90 -10.03 -10.46
CA GLN A 663 22.55 -9.74 -11.86
C GLN A 663 21.31 -8.82 -11.98
N LEU A 664 20.47 -8.80 -10.94
CA LEU A 664 19.24 -8.01 -10.84
C LEU A 664 19.40 -6.80 -9.91
N HIS A 665 20.63 -6.55 -9.41
CA HIS A 665 20.93 -5.57 -8.37
C HIS A 665 20.14 -5.76 -7.07
N LEU A 666 19.78 -7.01 -6.74
CA LEU A 666 19.03 -7.37 -5.52
C LEU A 666 19.91 -8.08 -4.47
N GLY A 667 19.62 -7.78 -3.21
CA GLY A 667 20.02 -8.59 -2.07
C GLY A 667 18.88 -9.54 -1.68
N VAL A 668 19.20 -10.73 -1.19
CA VAL A 668 18.21 -11.69 -0.66
C VAL A 668 17.81 -11.26 0.75
N GLU A 669 16.94 -10.26 0.83
CA GLU A 669 16.44 -9.67 2.08
C GLU A 669 14.91 -9.68 2.19
N PRO A 670 14.33 -9.77 3.41
CA PRO A 670 12.87 -9.85 3.62
C PRO A 670 12.06 -8.66 3.09
N ASN A 671 12.68 -7.49 2.94
CA ASN A 671 12.04 -6.30 2.36
C ASN A 671 11.90 -6.38 0.82
N GLN A 672 12.62 -7.29 0.16
CA GLN A 672 12.65 -7.47 -1.30
C GLN A 672 11.81 -8.67 -1.77
N CYS A 673 11.04 -9.32 -0.86
CA CYS A 673 10.14 -10.45 -1.16
C CYS A 673 9.27 -10.24 -2.41
N ASN A 674 8.65 -9.06 -2.58
CA ASN A 674 7.77 -8.79 -3.71
C ASN A 674 8.51 -8.72 -5.05
N ASP A 675 9.74 -8.21 -5.05
CA ASP A 675 10.59 -8.16 -6.24
C ASP A 675 10.95 -9.58 -6.68
N PHE A 676 11.30 -10.46 -5.73
CA PHE A 676 11.52 -11.87 -6.00
C PHE A 676 10.28 -12.58 -6.54
N ILE A 677 9.07 -12.29 -6.02
CA ILE A 677 7.82 -12.85 -6.56
C ILE A 677 7.59 -12.40 -8.01
N LYS A 678 7.73 -11.10 -8.28
CA LYS A 678 7.55 -10.52 -9.63
C LYS A 678 8.56 -11.12 -10.61
N LEU A 679 9.84 -11.07 -10.27
CA LEU A 679 10.92 -11.57 -11.12
C LEU A 679 10.86 -13.10 -11.24
N GLY A 680 10.44 -13.82 -10.20
CA GLY A 680 10.27 -15.27 -10.24
C GLY A 680 9.19 -15.70 -11.24
N ARG A 681 8.05 -14.98 -11.26
CA ARG A 681 6.99 -15.15 -12.27
C ARG A 681 7.48 -14.78 -13.68
N GLU A 682 8.16 -13.63 -13.83
CA GLU A 682 8.68 -13.14 -15.12
C GLU A 682 9.73 -14.10 -15.71
N ILE A 683 10.71 -14.53 -14.91
CA ILE A 683 11.73 -15.52 -15.28
C ILE A 683 11.08 -16.86 -15.64
N LYS A 684 10.14 -17.35 -14.83
CA LYS A 684 9.42 -18.62 -15.11
C LYS A 684 8.67 -18.56 -16.44
N SER A 685 8.01 -17.43 -16.73
CA SER A 685 7.33 -17.20 -18.02
C SER A 685 8.30 -17.05 -19.20
N ALA A 686 9.39 -16.32 -19.03
CA ALA A 686 10.37 -16.04 -20.10
C ALA A 686 11.25 -17.24 -20.44
N ILE A 687 11.51 -18.13 -19.49
CA ILE A 687 12.13 -19.43 -19.77
C ILE A 687 11.11 -20.34 -20.49
N GLY A 688 9.89 -20.44 -19.94
CA GLY A 688 8.82 -21.28 -20.49
C GLY A 688 9.26 -22.74 -20.67
N GLN A 689 8.87 -23.33 -21.80
CA GLN A 689 9.20 -24.73 -22.13
C GLN A 689 10.70 -25.04 -22.24
N ARG A 690 11.59 -24.02 -22.30
CA ARG A 690 13.05 -24.24 -22.31
C ARG A 690 13.60 -24.84 -21.02
N ALA A 691 12.83 -24.78 -19.92
CA ALA A 691 13.16 -25.47 -18.68
C ALA A 691 12.57 -26.88 -18.55
N ASN A 692 11.76 -27.34 -19.52
CA ASN A 692 11.17 -28.67 -19.42
C ASN A 692 12.27 -29.73 -19.58
N HIS A 693 12.40 -30.61 -18.58
CA HIS A 693 13.40 -31.67 -18.56
C HIS A 693 12.71 -33.03 -18.40
N GLY A 694 12.63 -33.79 -19.50
CA GLY A 694 11.84 -35.01 -19.56
C GLY A 694 10.35 -34.72 -19.35
N VAL A 695 9.78 -35.23 -18.25
CA VAL A 695 8.38 -35.01 -17.84
C VAL A 695 8.21 -33.88 -16.82
N TYR A 696 9.29 -33.21 -16.42
CA TYR A 696 9.27 -32.18 -15.37
C TYR A 696 9.29 -30.78 -15.97
N GLU A 697 8.34 -29.94 -15.54
CA GLU A 697 8.30 -28.51 -15.84
C GLU A 697 9.03 -27.69 -14.75
N LEU A 698 9.27 -26.40 -15.02
CA LEU A 698 9.92 -25.48 -14.09
C LEU A 698 9.09 -25.27 -12.81
N TYR A 699 9.55 -25.83 -11.69
CA TYR A 699 8.87 -25.73 -10.40
C TYR A 699 8.99 -24.32 -9.81
N GLY A 700 10.22 -23.81 -9.74
CA GLY A 700 10.51 -22.49 -9.18
C GLY A 700 11.84 -21.88 -9.59
N VAL A 701 12.06 -20.64 -9.16
CA VAL A 701 13.25 -19.83 -9.40
C VAL A 701 13.98 -19.60 -8.08
N ILE A 702 15.29 -19.87 -8.04
CA ILE A 702 16.15 -19.71 -6.87
C ILE A 702 17.07 -18.52 -7.09
N PHE A 703 16.76 -17.42 -6.43
CA PHE A 703 17.65 -16.26 -6.35
C PHE A 703 18.63 -16.50 -5.21
N TYR A 704 19.92 -16.39 -5.46
CA TYR A 704 20.94 -16.48 -4.41
C TYR A 704 21.87 -15.26 -4.43
N ASN A 705 22.42 -14.88 -3.28
CA ASN A 705 23.65 -14.10 -3.23
C ASN A 705 24.77 -14.95 -2.64
N GLU A 706 25.97 -14.68 -3.14
CA GLU A 706 27.22 -15.01 -2.46
C GLU A 706 27.64 -13.82 -1.58
N ASN A 707 28.22 -14.10 -0.40
CA ASN A 707 28.73 -13.11 0.56
C ASN A 707 27.67 -12.27 1.31
N GLY A 708 26.86 -12.92 2.15
CA GLY A 708 26.03 -12.25 3.16
C GLY A 708 26.61 -12.39 4.57
N ASP A 709 27.28 -11.33 5.06
CA ASP A 709 27.56 -11.02 6.47
C ASP A 709 27.98 -12.17 7.41
N VAL A 710 29.11 -12.83 7.12
CA VAL A 710 29.82 -13.69 8.09
C VAL A 710 31.33 -13.60 7.87
N GLU A 711 32.11 -13.52 8.96
CA GLU A 711 33.56 -13.69 8.93
C GLU A 711 33.96 -15.07 8.34
N ASP A 712 35.19 -15.16 7.82
CA ASP A 712 35.66 -16.25 6.96
C ASP A 712 35.85 -17.62 7.65
N ASP A 713 35.48 -17.74 8.92
CA ASP A 713 35.99 -18.78 9.83
C ASP A 713 35.24 -20.14 9.77
N ALA A 714 34.87 -20.62 8.57
CA ALA A 714 34.28 -21.95 8.39
C ALA A 714 34.45 -22.55 6.98
N ASP A 715 34.97 -23.78 6.90
CA ASP A 715 35.11 -24.59 5.68
C ASP A 715 33.77 -24.82 4.95
N GLY A 716 33.54 -24.09 3.87
CA GLY A 716 32.40 -24.33 2.98
C GLY A 716 31.97 -23.13 2.14
N VAL A 717 31.10 -23.39 1.16
CA VAL A 717 30.42 -22.33 0.40
C VAL A 717 29.26 -21.80 1.24
N LYS A 718 29.18 -20.48 1.43
CA LYS A 718 28.08 -19.80 2.14
C LYS A 718 27.23 -19.05 1.11
N GLN A 719 25.94 -19.38 0.97
CA GLN A 719 25.00 -18.66 0.09
C GLN A 719 23.70 -18.34 0.85
N ARG A 720 23.10 -17.18 0.58
CA ARG A 720 21.75 -16.85 1.02
C ARG A 720 20.80 -16.91 -0.18
N ASN A 721 19.64 -17.56 -0.04
CA ASN A 721 18.69 -17.73 -1.12
C ASN A 721 17.24 -17.41 -0.74
N VAL A 722 16.46 -17.13 -1.77
CA VAL A 722 15.00 -17.23 -1.74
C VAL A 722 14.55 -18.06 -2.93
N THR A 723 13.69 -19.04 -2.67
CA THR A 723 13.06 -19.85 -3.70
C THR A 723 11.63 -19.39 -3.90
N VAL A 724 11.29 -19.00 -5.13
CA VAL A 724 9.94 -18.61 -5.54
C VAL A 724 9.35 -19.72 -6.39
N PHE A 725 8.25 -20.32 -5.94
CA PHE A 725 7.66 -21.50 -6.56
C PHE A 725 6.13 -21.41 -6.68
N ALA A 726 5.54 -22.45 -7.28
CA ALA A 726 4.10 -22.50 -7.58
C ALA A 726 3.66 -21.26 -8.38
N ASP A 727 2.52 -20.64 -8.06
CA ASP A 727 2.24 -19.24 -8.43
C ASP A 727 2.64 -18.26 -7.31
N GLY A 728 3.91 -17.86 -7.33
CA GLY A 728 4.44 -16.76 -6.51
C GLY A 728 4.60 -17.03 -5.01
N GLN A 729 4.58 -18.28 -4.56
CA GLN A 729 4.86 -18.66 -3.16
C GLN A 729 6.36 -18.50 -2.86
N ILE A 730 6.71 -17.98 -1.67
CA ILE A 730 8.10 -17.88 -1.19
C ILE A 730 8.37 -19.03 -0.22
N ASP A 731 9.49 -19.73 -0.38
CA ASP A 731 9.98 -20.65 0.66
C ASP A 731 10.70 -19.82 1.76
N ARG A 732 10.22 -19.91 3.01
CA ARG A 732 10.88 -19.30 4.19
C ARG A 732 12.06 -20.15 4.66
N SER A 733 12.09 -21.43 4.31
CA SER A 733 13.28 -22.26 4.47
C SER A 733 14.26 -21.98 3.31
N PRO A 734 15.51 -22.46 3.38
CA PRO A 734 16.45 -22.41 2.26
C PRO A 734 16.07 -23.31 1.06
N CYS A 735 14.87 -23.90 1.08
CA CYS A 735 14.34 -24.93 0.18
C CYS A 735 15.20 -26.20 0.10
N GLY A 736 14.67 -27.35 0.54
CA GLY A 736 15.46 -28.59 0.58
C GLY A 736 15.92 -29.06 -0.81
N SER A 737 14.99 -29.16 -1.75
CA SER A 737 15.28 -29.46 -3.17
C SER A 737 16.02 -28.31 -3.87
N GLY A 738 15.76 -27.05 -3.51
CA GLY A 738 16.52 -25.91 -4.03
C GLY A 738 18.00 -25.92 -3.58
N THR A 739 18.27 -26.34 -2.34
CA THR A 739 19.62 -26.57 -1.82
C THR A 739 20.33 -27.69 -2.58
N GLY A 740 19.64 -28.79 -2.88
CA GLY A 740 20.17 -29.85 -3.73
C GLY A 740 20.47 -29.39 -5.17
N ALA A 741 19.62 -28.54 -5.76
CA ALA A 741 19.86 -27.94 -7.07
C ALA A 741 21.09 -27.01 -7.06
N ARG A 742 21.29 -26.21 -6.00
CA ARG A 742 22.49 -25.38 -5.81
C ARG A 742 23.76 -26.23 -5.61
N LEU A 743 23.70 -27.33 -4.87
CA LEU A 743 24.82 -28.28 -4.75
C LEU A 743 25.25 -28.85 -6.11
N ALA A 744 24.28 -29.22 -6.96
CA ALA A 744 24.55 -29.72 -8.31
C ALA A 744 25.23 -28.68 -9.21
N VAL A 745 24.77 -27.42 -9.18
CA VAL A 745 25.41 -26.31 -9.91
C VAL A 745 26.82 -26.02 -9.37
N LEU A 746 27.02 -26.02 -8.05
CA LEU A 746 28.34 -25.79 -7.44
C LEU A 746 29.33 -26.93 -7.75
N LEU A 747 28.86 -28.18 -7.87
CA LEU A 747 29.66 -29.31 -8.36
C LEU A 747 30.05 -29.12 -9.83
N ALA A 748 29.12 -28.74 -10.70
CA ALA A 748 29.38 -28.45 -12.11
C ALA A 748 30.30 -27.22 -12.33
N GLN A 749 30.39 -26.34 -11.33
CA GLN A 749 31.36 -25.24 -11.27
C GLN A 749 32.72 -25.66 -10.66
N GLY A 750 32.88 -26.90 -10.20
CA GLY A 750 34.09 -27.40 -9.54
C GLY A 750 34.35 -26.86 -8.13
N ARG A 751 33.32 -26.27 -7.49
CA ARG A 751 33.42 -25.54 -6.22
C ARG A 751 33.08 -26.39 -4.99
N LEU A 752 32.36 -27.48 -5.18
CA LEU A 752 32.07 -28.49 -4.17
C LEU A 752 32.32 -29.88 -4.78
N GLY A 753 32.58 -30.87 -3.93
CA GLY A 753 32.76 -32.27 -4.32
C GLY A 753 32.51 -33.21 -3.14
N ALA A 754 32.41 -34.51 -3.42
CA ALA A 754 32.11 -35.53 -2.41
C ALA A 754 33.14 -35.51 -1.27
N GLY A 755 32.65 -35.39 -0.03
CA GLY A 755 33.47 -35.38 1.18
C GLY A 755 34.41 -34.18 1.36
N ARG A 756 34.42 -33.17 0.48
CA ARG A 756 35.38 -32.05 0.54
C ARG A 756 34.88 -30.82 1.32
N SER A 757 33.62 -30.41 1.11
CA SER A 757 33.09 -29.16 1.69
C SER A 757 31.56 -29.18 1.76
N LYS A 758 30.97 -28.30 2.59
CA LYS A 758 29.51 -28.12 2.72
C LYS A 758 29.02 -26.84 2.02
N LEU A 759 27.74 -26.80 1.71
CA LEU A 759 26.98 -25.58 1.44
C LEU A 759 26.22 -25.17 2.71
N VAL A 760 26.55 -24.03 3.31
CA VAL A 760 25.71 -23.40 4.33
C VAL A 760 24.72 -22.51 3.59
N HIS A 761 23.46 -22.96 3.52
CA HIS A 761 22.42 -22.31 2.74
C HIS A 761 21.48 -21.57 3.70
N ARG A 762 21.53 -20.24 3.70
CA ARG A 762 20.62 -19.38 4.46
C ARG A 762 19.40 -19.01 3.62
N SER A 763 18.25 -18.84 4.26
CA SER A 763 17.02 -18.37 3.64
C SER A 763 16.93 -16.84 3.64
N ILE A 764 15.86 -16.31 3.05
CA ILE A 764 15.50 -14.89 3.13
C ILE A 764 15.31 -14.40 4.57
N ILE A 765 14.85 -15.25 5.50
CA ILE A 765 14.70 -14.92 6.93
C ILE A 765 15.88 -15.36 7.81
N SER A 766 17.04 -15.64 7.20
CA SER A 766 18.30 -16.02 7.89
C SER A 766 18.27 -17.35 8.66
N THR A 767 17.26 -18.19 8.46
CA THR A 767 17.29 -19.61 8.88
C THR A 767 18.17 -20.42 7.93
N GLN A 768 18.63 -21.61 8.34
CA GLN A 768 19.67 -22.34 7.59
C GLN A 768 19.43 -23.84 7.41
N PHE A 769 19.98 -24.37 6.31
CA PHE A 769 20.19 -25.79 6.04
C PHE A 769 21.67 -26.01 5.73
N GLU A 770 22.20 -27.18 6.10
CA GLU A 770 23.50 -27.64 5.62
C GLU A 770 23.30 -28.63 4.47
N GLY A 771 23.86 -28.30 3.31
CA GLY A 771 23.96 -29.20 2.16
C GLY A 771 25.34 -29.86 2.07
N SER A 772 25.39 -31.15 1.75
CA SER A 772 26.65 -31.86 1.49
C SER A 772 26.49 -32.90 0.38
N ILE A 773 27.52 -33.09 -0.44
CA ILE A 773 27.56 -34.14 -1.47
C ILE A 773 28.05 -35.44 -0.83
N LEU A 774 27.23 -36.50 -0.91
CA LEU A 774 27.60 -37.84 -0.42
C LEU A 774 28.43 -38.60 -1.47
N SER A 775 27.96 -38.62 -2.71
CA SER A 775 28.66 -39.19 -3.86
C SER A 775 28.52 -38.29 -5.09
N GLU A 776 29.52 -38.36 -5.95
CA GLU A 776 29.49 -37.84 -7.32
C GLU A 776 29.13 -38.99 -8.26
N GLU A 777 28.22 -38.74 -9.18
CA GLU A 777 27.55 -39.74 -10.01
C GLU A 777 27.57 -39.33 -11.49
N VAL A 778 27.32 -40.29 -12.38
CA VAL A 778 27.19 -40.01 -13.81
C VAL A 778 25.84 -39.33 -14.10
N SER A 779 25.88 -38.12 -14.68
CA SER A 779 24.66 -37.40 -15.07
C SER A 779 23.97 -38.05 -16.28
N PRO A 780 22.63 -38.05 -16.34
CA PRO A 780 21.90 -38.38 -17.56
C PRO A 780 22.03 -37.29 -18.64
N VAL A 781 22.58 -36.12 -18.31
CA VAL A 781 22.85 -35.03 -19.26
C VAL A 781 24.34 -34.93 -19.50
N LYS A 782 24.72 -35.02 -20.78
CA LYS A 782 26.10 -34.99 -21.23
C LYS A 782 26.81 -33.71 -20.77
N ASP A 783 28.09 -33.84 -20.47
CA ASP A 783 29.01 -32.74 -20.13
C ASP A 783 28.71 -32.02 -18.77
N PHE A 784 27.79 -32.56 -17.95
CA PHE A 784 27.56 -32.16 -16.55
C PHE A 784 27.83 -33.32 -15.58
N PRO A 785 28.34 -33.07 -14.36
CA PRO A 785 28.35 -34.05 -13.27
C PRO A 785 26.98 -34.15 -12.58
N ALA A 786 26.74 -35.25 -11.87
CA ALA A 786 25.61 -35.40 -10.96
C ALA A 786 26.10 -35.72 -9.53
N CYS A 787 25.20 -35.60 -8.55
CA CYS A 787 25.48 -35.99 -7.18
C CYS A 787 24.25 -36.51 -6.44
N ILE A 788 24.52 -37.19 -5.32
CA ILE A 788 23.54 -37.49 -4.28
C ILE A 788 23.72 -36.48 -3.13
N PRO A 789 22.85 -35.45 -3.01
CA PRO A 789 22.97 -34.47 -1.95
C PRO A 789 22.22 -34.92 -0.70
N ARG A 790 22.87 -34.74 0.45
CA ARG A 790 22.25 -34.79 1.78
C ARG A 790 21.96 -33.37 2.25
N ILE A 791 20.74 -33.13 2.70
CA ILE A 791 20.30 -31.85 3.26
C ILE A 791 19.91 -32.06 4.73
N ARG A 792 20.43 -31.19 5.59
CA ARG A 792 20.19 -31.17 7.03
C ARG A 792 19.41 -29.94 7.45
N GLY A 793 18.43 -30.13 8.33
CA GLY A 793 17.70 -29.05 8.98
C GLY A 793 17.04 -29.48 10.28
N SER A 794 16.23 -28.60 10.87
CA SER A 794 15.43 -28.88 12.06
C SER A 794 14.01 -28.33 11.91
N ALA A 795 13.08 -28.95 12.64
CA ALA A 795 11.67 -28.57 12.68
C ALA A 795 11.19 -28.43 14.13
N ASN A 796 10.25 -27.52 14.36
CA ASN A 796 9.59 -27.36 15.67
C ASN A 796 8.07 -27.41 15.52
N LEU A 797 7.40 -27.93 16.55
CA LEU A 797 5.95 -27.82 16.70
C LEU A 797 5.58 -26.36 16.99
N VAL A 798 4.67 -25.80 16.19
CA VAL A 798 4.08 -24.47 16.40
C VAL A 798 2.82 -24.57 17.26
N GLY A 799 1.98 -25.59 17.00
CA GLY A 799 0.76 -25.80 17.77
C GLY A 799 -0.05 -27.02 17.34
N ARG A 800 -1.13 -27.27 18.07
CA ARG A 800 -2.18 -28.25 17.73
C ARG A 800 -3.48 -27.50 17.52
N MET A 801 -4.15 -27.74 16.41
CA MET A 801 -5.33 -27.00 16.00
C MET A 801 -6.50 -27.95 15.74
N SER A 802 -7.71 -27.50 16.06
CA SER A 802 -8.95 -28.15 15.67
C SER A 802 -9.75 -27.17 14.83
N PHE A 803 -9.91 -27.45 13.54
CA PHE A 803 -10.65 -26.60 12.62
C PHE A 803 -12.08 -27.11 12.46
N HIS A 804 -13.06 -26.22 12.65
CA HIS A 804 -14.44 -26.48 12.25
C HIS A 804 -14.62 -26.17 10.76
N ILE A 805 -15.20 -27.12 10.03
CA ILE A 805 -15.53 -27.00 8.61
C ILE A 805 -17.04 -27.20 8.47
N ASP A 806 -17.74 -26.13 8.12
CA ASP A 806 -19.17 -26.14 7.80
C ASP A 806 -19.33 -25.92 6.28
N PRO A 807 -19.82 -26.91 5.51
CA PRO A 807 -20.07 -26.75 4.08
C PRO A 807 -21.22 -25.79 3.72
N ALA A 808 -21.98 -25.30 4.71
CA ALA A 808 -22.96 -24.22 4.54
C ALA A 808 -22.36 -22.81 4.76
N ASP A 809 -21.10 -22.72 5.19
CA ASP A 809 -20.35 -21.46 5.31
C ASP A 809 -20.22 -20.80 3.92
N PRO A 810 -20.69 -19.55 3.70
CA PRO A 810 -20.63 -18.89 2.39
C PRO A 810 -19.23 -18.74 1.79
N ILE A 811 -18.19 -18.82 2.63
CA ILE A 811 -16.78 -18.78 2.18
C ILE A 811 -16.15 -20.17 2.05
N PHE A 812 -16.89 -21.28 2.16
CA PHE A 812 -16.38 -22.63 1.90
C PHE A 812 -16.05 -22.82 0.40
N PRO A 813 -14.89 -23.41 0.03
CA PRO A 813 -13.86 -24.05 0.85
C PRO A 813 -12.64 -23.15 1.16
N GLY A 814 -12.82 -21.83 1.26
CA GLY A 814 -11.78 -20.84 1.50
C GLY A 814 -11.48 -19.97 0.27
N PHE A 815 -10.67 -18.95 0.46
CA PHE A 815 -10.23 -18.04 -0.60
C PHE A 815 -8.75 -17.64 -0.46
N LEU A 816 -8.18 -17.04 -1.49
CA LEU A 816 -6.81 -16.54 -1.50
C LEU A 816 -6.77 -15.11 -2.03
N LEU A 817 -6.01 -14.25 -1.35
CA LEU A 817 -5.63 -12.92 -1.84
C LEU A 817 -4.09 -12.81 -1.78
N ARG A 818 -3.43 -12.48 -2.89
CA ARG A 818 -1.96 -12.37 -2.98
C ARG A 818 -1.51 -11.34 -4.02
#